data_AF-A0A925BEF9-F1
#
_entry.id   AF-A0A925BEF9-F1
#
_cell.length_a   1.000
_cell.length_b   1.000
_cell.length_c   1.000
_cell.angle_alpha   90.00
_cell.angle_beta   90.00
_cell.angle_gamma   90.00
#
_symmetry.space_group_name_H-M   'P 1'
#
loop_
_entity.id
_entity.type
_entity.pdbx_description
1 polymer ?
#
loop_
_entity_poly.entity_id
_entity_poly.type
_entity_poly.pdbx_seq_one_letter_code
_entity_poly.pdbx_strand_id
1 'polypeptide(L)'
;MNQSVRPQRLVHRGVVDAAAFYFGAPPGTDGARHRVLALWVPGAVIYRIGDGLLLRLPTPRRVVCADSPGLPLTRQGDFLTAAPLHPKEIAALAPPGGSAVLVRGGVALVQIVSGDQTEDPATWLDLHGYAAIPVESLGQSPAVPQVLAEPVPFDGRERFGNIPAADPARRQIIEDLRNAPGRASAKPGDSAGAGTPAFPAVGRFLGQAFGWLFTLLFPERTRAARNATGASTSSARRESNSPLSNRDTPWEAMQRLTARFLLLTGLSGIVGRRQAQYLNKMMNLFERGELNDALRYAIPLKSSPDDNPAPPALGVPTPRDDLQLTLRPETGQGTGIGVSEDLLGELRSLYRRAITKLEAEGRVEEAAFILADLLHEYEEAVALLERHKRLRLAAELAEGHALPPGLIVRLWFLAGDTDRAVQIARRNGAFADAVLRLERTDKERANVLRGLWARERARAGDYAAAVEIIWPLESAREIAGEWIRRASEGGGAVGGRMLARRLSLEDGEEIRNQAIALLEEKNAERAAERLAFAEMLPSLAGCASARPLARRAVRTLWGDANAGWINITPPGFREILRVADDGALRADVLPLPQTVRKTLSQQGGKTLEIAVAADDTGSLAIYDAAYLPNGQCLVALGEVGTRLLSRDGRTIVHFDQPAHRLVVSNTGNHAIGLARRGTVWRLARFDLVTRRGVTWTDAALCAFAPDYDGSLWFVSIENDLLAIDATSEGFDALWRMPNIEGTVAAISRTATDCSLLIRAQGETDPFGKPTDPWVSWERWHYVLPALTLRDRGAIEITGAANGNEVVAVSAAGVVGEVHRFTPEHGGSYLVLAKTPRPDDRKDNKMSLSVPGDTALFCEVTDYSMLVVTGDDTGSTCQLFSVSNTFASPSVCIILAGSTRVVSRMTTETATLCDDKGRLIVLSLTDGTLLRNLRLS
;
A
#
# COMPACT_ATOMS: atom_id res chain seq x y z
N MET A 1 47.88 39.20 -24.72
CA MET A 1 47.79 38.38 -25.96
C MET A 1 47.01 37.12 -25.62
N ASN A 2 45.78 36.96 -26.11
CA ASN A 2 45.08 35.68 -25.98
C ASN A 2 45.73 34.67 -26.93
N GLN A 3 46.21 33.54 -26.43
CA GLN A 3 46.60 32.43 -27.29
C GLN A 3 45.33 31.84 -27.92
N SER A 4 45.16 32.03 -29.22
CA SER A 4 44.08 31.40 -29.98
C SER A 4 44.34 29.89 -30.05
N VAL A 5 43.66 29.10 -29.22
CA VAL A 5 43.76 27.63 -29.25
C VAL A 5 43.21 27.14 -30.57
N ARG A 6 44.02 26.36 -31.30
CA ARG A 6 43.63 25.70 -32.56
C ARG A 6 43.53 24.19 -32.31
N PRO A 7 42.32 23.63 -32.18
CA PRO A 7 42.14 22.21 -31.89
C PRO A 7 42.72 21.30 -32.98
N GLN A 8 43.30 20.17 -32.59
CA GLN A 8 43.77 19.14 -33.53
C GLN A 8 42.62 18.50 -34.34
N ARG A 9 41.39 18.54 -33.81
CA ARG A 9 40.17 18.07 -34.46
C ARG A 9 39.12 19.17 -34.39
N LEU A 10 38.56 19.55 -35.54
CA LEU A 10 37.71 20.74 -35.65
C LEU A 10 36.21 20.48 -35.42
N VAL A 11 35.78 19.21 -35.53
CA VAL A 11 34.41 18.75 -35.32
C VAL A 11 34.41 17.32 -34.77
N HIS A 12 33.33 16.93 -34.11
CA HIS A 12 33.04 15.52 -33.81
C HIS A 12 32.81 14.71 -35.10
N ARG A 13 33.09 13.40 -35.06
CA ARG A 13 32.92 12.45 -36.17
C ARG A 13 32.42 11.11 -35.65
N GLY A 14 31.68 10.38 -36.49
CA GLY A 14 31.03 9.13 -36.08
C GLY A 14 29.75 9.40 -35.29
N VAL A 15 29.49 8.59 -34.27
CA VAL A 15 28.31 8.70 -33.41
C VAL A 15 28.71 9.35 -32.08
N VAL A 16 27.95 10.35 -31.63
CA VAL A 16 28.16 11.01 -30.34
C VAL A 16 26.84 11.18 -29.58
N ASP A 17 26.93 11.23 -28.25
CA ASP A 17 25.80 11.60 -27.39
C ASP A 17 25.76 13.13 -27.25
N ALA A 18 24.99 13.77 -28.13
CA ALA A 18 24.85 15.21 -28.24
C ALA A 18 23.96 15.77 -27.12
N ALA A 19 24.53 16.62 -26.26
CA ALA A 19 23.82 17.32 -25.20
C ALA A 19 23.21 18.66 -25.66
N ALA A 20 23.69 19.20 -26.78
CA ALA A 20 23.12 20.36 -27.45
C ALA A 20 23.41 20.34 -28.96
N PHE A 21 22.70 21.16 -29.73
CA PHE A 21 22.95 21.40 -31.16
C PHE A 21 23.10 22.90 -31.42
N TYR A 22 24.15 23.28 -32.15
CA TYR A 22 24.35 24.65 -32.61
C TYR A 22 23.96 24.82 -34.08
N PHE A 23 23.14 25.82 -34.34
CA PHE A 23 22.64 26.21 -35.66
C PHE A 23 23.21 27.58 -36.00
N GLY A 24 24.35 27.61 -36.70
CA GLY A 24 24.90 28.84 -37.29
C GLY A 24 24.12 29.29 -38.53
N ALA A 25 24.15 30.59 -38.83
CA ALA A 25 23.38 31.18 -39.92
C ALA A 25 24.08 31.16 -41.30
N PRO A 26 23.37 30.68 -42.34
CA PRO A 26 23.29 31.30 -43.66
C PRO A 26 22.09 32.29 -43.72
N PRO A 27 21.95 33.12 -44.76
CA PRO A 27 20.84 34.09 -44.83
C PRO A 27 19.47 33.39 -44.92
N GLY A 28 18.60 33.70 -43.95
CA GLY A 28 17.26 33.08 -43.81
C GLY A 28 17.07 32.44 -42.43
N THR A 29 16.60 33.23 -41.46
CA THR A 29 16.36 32.81 -40.06
C THR A 29 15.42 31.61 -39.90
N ASP A 30 14.53 31.39 -40.87
CA ASP A 30 13.45 30.42 -40.76
C ASP A 30 13.97 28.98 -40.82
N GLY A 31 15.00 28.72 -41.63
CA GLY A 31 15.57 27.37 -41.75
C GLY A 31 16.19 26.84 -40.46
N ALA A 32 16.74 27.73 -39.61
CA ALA A 32 17.27 27.33 -38.31
C ALA A 32 16.14 27.03 -37.31
N ARG A 33 15.12 27.90 -37.24
CA ARG A 33 13.94 27.71 -36.38
C ARG A 33 13.21 26.40 -36.67
N HIS A 34 12.98 26.07 -37.94
CA HIS A 34 12.36 24.80 -38.33
C HIS A 34 13.16 23.57 -37.85
N ARG A 35 14.49 23.60 -37.95
CA ARG A 35 15.34 22.49 -37.47
C ARG A 35 15.42 22.39 -35.95
N VAL A 36 15.29 23.51 -35.24
CA VAL A 36 15.13 23.52 -33.78
C VAL A 36 13.78 22.93 -33.36
N LEU A 37 12.68 23.35 -33.99
CA LEU A 37 11.34 22.83 -33.72
C LEU A 37 11.24 21.32 -34.02
N ALA A 38 11.87 20.84 -35.10
CA ALA A 38 11.96 19.41 -35.42
C ALA A 38 12.76 18.56 -34.41
N LEU A 39 13.49 19.21 -33.48
CA LEU A 39 14.23 18.58 -32.38
C LEU A 39 13.67 18.94 -31.00
N TRP A 40 12.53 19.63 -30.94
CA TRP A 40 11.95 20.10 -29.70
C TRP A 40 11.44 18.94 -28.84
N VAL A 41 11.75 19.00 -27.55
CA VAL A 41 11.28 18.06 -26.52
C VAL A 41 10.97 18.85 -25.24
N PRO A 42 10.04 18.38 -24.38
CA PRO A 42 9.81 19.00 -23.07
C PRO A 42 11.12 19.11 -22.27
N GLY A 43 11.37 20.27 -21.65
CA GLY A 43 12.61 20.55 -20.92
C GLY A 43 13.82 20.95 -21.78
N ALA A 44 13.68 21.08 -23.11
CA ALA A 44 14.71 21.69 -23.95
C ALA A 44 14.74 23.22 -23.78
N VAL A 45 15.91 23.84 -23.98
CA VAL A 45 16.10 25.29 -23.84
C VAL A 45 16.90 25.84 -25.02
N ILE A 46 16.45 26.93 -25.61
CA ILE A 46 17.12 27.62 -26.73
C ILE A 46 17.87 28.83 -26.20
N TYR A 47 19.14 28.97 -26.58
CA TYR A 47 19.96 30.15 -26.30
C TYR A 47 20.42 30.79 -27.61
N ARG A 48 20.39 32.12 -27.71
CA ARG A 48 20.94 32.87 -28.84
C ARG A 48 22.41 33.22 -28.57
N ILE A 49 23.31 32.62 -29.34
CA ILE A 49 24.76 32.65 -29.08
C ILE A 49 25.52 33.06 -30.35
N GLY A 50 26.07 34.28 -30.31
CA GLY A 50 26.61 34.94 -31.50
C GLY A 50 25.54 35.01 -32.60
N ASP A 51 25.92 34.63 -33.81
CA ASP A 51 25.05 34.66 -35.00
C ASP A 51 24.20 33.38 -35.18
N GLY A 52 23.88 32.67 -34.09
CA GLY A 52 23.21 31.36 -34.18
C GLY A 52 22.42 30.97 -32.93
N LEU A 53 21.68 29.86 -33.05
CA LEU A 53 20.87 29.29 -31.97
C LEU A 53 21.56 28.04 -31.41
N LEU A 54 21.60 27.90 -30.09
CA LEU A 54 22.00 26.69 -29.39
C LEU A 54 20.78 26.06 -28.74
N LEU A 55 20.34 24.90 -29.23
CA LEU A 55 19.33 24.07 -28.58
C LEU A 55 20.02 23.15 -27.57
N ARG A 56 19.82 23.36 -26.28
CA ARG A 56 20.25 22.45 -25.22
C ARG A 56 19.13 21.44 -24.94
N LEU A 57 19.46 20.16 -24.93
CA LEU A 57 18.53 19.09 -24.57
C LEU A 57 18.50 18.86 -23.04
N PRO A 58 17.39 18.35 -22.48
CA PRO A 58 17.35 17.89 -21.08
C PRO A 58 18.22 16.65 -20.88
N THR A 59 18.18 15.72 -21.84
CA THR A 59 18.98 14.48 -21.86
C THR A 59 19.81 14.39 -23.16
N PRO A 60 21.09 13.96 -23.10
CA PRO A 60 21.90 13.79 -24.30
C PRO A 60 21.31 12.73 -25.25
N ARG A 61 21.30 13.02 -26.55
CA ARG A 61 20.77 12.14 -27.60
C ARG A 61 21.88 11.62 -28.49
N ARG A 62 21.90 10.31 -28.72
CA ARG A 62 22.83 9.67 -29.65
C ARG A 62 22.54 10.06 -31.10
N VAL A 63 23.51 10.64 -31.79
CA VAL A 63 23.37 11.16 -33.16
C VAL A 63 24.60 10.84 -34.01
N VAL A 64 24.38 10.46 -35.27
CA VAL A 64 25.42 10.36 -36.31
C VAL A 64 25.81 11.78 -36.72
N CYS A 65 27.06 12.18 -36.51
CA CYS A 65 27.51 13.56 -36.73
C CYS A 65 27.33 14.05 -38.18
N ALA A 66 27.37 13.14 -39.16
CA ALA A 66 27.23 13.46 -40.58
C ALA A 66 25.78 13.84 -40.95
N ASP A 67 24.81 13.18 -40.34
CA ASP A 67 23.37 13.35 -40.61
C ASP A 67 22.69 14.28 -39.58
N SER A 68 23.51 14.99 -38.78
CA SER A 68 23.02 15.82 -37.68
C SER A 68 22.37 17.11 -38.20
N PRO A 69 21.13 17.45 -37.79
CA PRO A 69 20.40 18.63 -38.27
C PRO A 69 21.01 19.99 -37.84
N GLY A 70 21.90 19.96 -36.84
CA GLY A 70 22.76 21.05 -36.41
C GLY A 70 24.12 20.51 -35.98
N LEU A 71 25.10 21.38 -35.74
CA LEU A 71 26.41 20.98 -35.24
C LEU A 71 26.26 20.38 -33.83
N PRO A 72 26.55 19.09 -33.58
CA PRO A 72 26.35 18.49 -32.27
C PRO A 72 27.42 18.95 -31.28
N LEU A 73 27.01 19.26 -30.05
CA LEU A 73 27.89 19.55 -28.93
C LEU A 73 27.76 18.43 -27.89
N THR A 74 28.90 17.90 -27.45
CA THR A 74 28.97 16.95 -26.33
C THR A 74 29.28 17.69 -25.03
N ARG A 75 28.90 17.12 -23.89
CA ARG A 75 29.27 17.63 -22.56
C ARG A 75 30.66 17.12 -22.19
N GLN A 76 31.55 18.00 -21.74
CA GLN A 76 32.88 17.65 -21.26
C GLN A 76 33.14 18.38 -19.93
N GLY A 77 32.85 17.72 -18.81
CA GLY A 77 32.72 18.40 -17.51
C GLY A 77 31.53 19.37 -17.52
N ASP A 78 31.75 20.59 -17.05
CA ASP A 78 30.71 21.63 -16.93
C ASP A 78 30.49 22.47 -18.19
N PHE A 79 31.21 22.23 -19.29
CA PHE A 79 31.04 22.95 -20.55
C PHE A 79 30.61 22.03 -21.71
N LEU A 80 30.04 22.64 -22.74
CA LEU A 80 29.65 21.99 -23.99
C LEU A 80 30.73 22.23 -25.05
N THR A 81 31.03 21.26 -25.92
CA THR A 81 32.02 21.43 -27.00
C THR A 81 31.58 20.82 -28.31
N ALA A 82 31.72 21.57 -29.41
CA ALA A 82 31.47 21.13 -30.78
C ALA A 82 32.62 20.30 -31.40
N ALA A 83 33.73 20.18 -30.68
CA ALA A 83 34.92 19.46 -31.12
C ALA A 83 35.52 18.61 -29.99
N PRO A 84 36.16 17.47 -30.30
CA PRO A 84 36.81 16.64 -29.30
C PRO A 84 38.16 17.25 -28.91
N LEU A 85 38.15 18.07 -27.85
CA LEU A 85 39.33 18.79 -27.35
C LEU A 85 40.24 17.87 -26.53
N HIS A 86 41.54 17.98 -26.76
CA HIS A 86 42.57 17.29 -25.97
C HIS A 86 42.76 17.98 -24.61
N PRO A 87 43.09 17.28 -23.50
CA PRO A 87 43.25 17.90 -22.18
C PRO A 87 44.20 19.11 -22.12
N LYS A 88 45.26 19.11 -22.93
CA LYS A 88 46.18 20.26 -23.08
C LYS A 88 45.53 21.49 -23.75
N GLU A 89 44.61 21.27 -24.68
CA GLU A 89 43.84 22.34 -25.34
C GLU A 89 42.81 22.93 -24.38
N ILE A 90 42.16 22.08 -23.57
CA ILE A 90 41.22 22.50 -22.52
C ILE A 90 41.93 23.33 -21.45
N ALA A 91 43.11 22.89 -20.99
CA ALA A 91 43.92 23.63 -20.03
C ALA A 91 44.41 25.00 -20.58
N ALA A 92 44.66 25.09 -21.89
CA ALA A 92 45.04 26.35 -22.54
C ALA A 92 43.84 27.27 -22.82
N LEU A 93 42.64 26.70 -23.01
CA LEU A 93 41.41 27.43 -23.31
C LEU A 93 40.69 27.92 -22.03
N ALA A 94 40.82 27.18 -20.93
CA ALA A 94 40.20 27.43 -19.62
C ALA A 94 38.71 27.87 -19.71
N PRO A 95 37.83 27.08 -20.37
CA PRO A 95 36.43 27.45 -20.54
C PRO A 95 35.70 27.53 -19.18
N PRO A 96 34.95 28.61 -18.89
CA PRO A 96 34.11 28.69 -17.69
C PRO A 96 33.01 27.62 -17.67
N GLY A 97 32.57 27.23 -16.47
CA GLY A 97 31.40 26.35 -16.32
C GLY A 97 30.16 26.95 -16.98
N GLY A 98 29.34 26.11 -17.59
CA GLY A 98 28.15 26.51 -18.37
C GLY A 98 28.44 27.04 -19.77
N SER A 99 29.70 27.25 -20.17
CA SER A 99 30.04 27.77 -21.50
C SER A 99 29.88 26.73 -22.64
N ALA A 100 29.82 27.22 -23.88
CA ALA A 100 29.83 26.42 -25.09
C ALA A 100 31.06 26.76 -25.95
N VAL A 101 31.88 25.76 -26.29
CA VAL A 101 33.05 25.91 -27.15
C VAL A 101 32.69 25.57 -28.58
N LEU A 102 32.81 26.56 -29.48
CA LEU A 102 32.58 26.43 -30.91
C LEU A 102 33.89 26.60 -31.67
N VAL A 103 34.09 25.85 -32.76
CA VAL A 103 35.27 26.01 -33.63
C VAL A 103 34.88 26.80 -34.87
N ARG A 104 35.44 28.01 -35.04
CA ARG A 104 35.27 28.85 -36.23
C ARG A 104 36.65 29.19 -36.82
N GLY A 105 36.81 29.04 -38.14
CA GLY A 105 38.08 29.35 -38.82
C GLY A 105 39.30 28.55 -38.32
N GLY A 106 39.09 27.36 -37.74
CA GLY A 106 40.15 26.55 -37.14
C GLY A 106 40.58 26.99 -35.72
N VAL A 107 39.88 27.95 -35.10
CA VAL A 107 40.13 28.44 -33.74
C VAL A 107 38.97 28.07 -32.83
N ALA A 108 39.26 27.62 -31.61
CA ALA A 108 38.27 27.42 -30.56
C ALA A 108 37.85 28.77 -29.95
N LEU A 109 36.54 29.03 -29.94
CA LEU A 109 35.90 30.20 -29.36
C LEU A 109 35.03 29.75 -28.19
N VAL A 110 35.30 30.27 -27.00
CA VAL A 110 34.43 30.09 -25.83
C VAL A 110 33.28 31.08 -25.94
N GLN A 111 32.06 30.58 -25.88
CA GLN A 111 30.83 31.36 -25.79
C GLN A 111 30.22 31.18 -24.41
N ILE A 112 29.90 32.27 -23.72
CA ILE A 112 29.19 32.22 -22.45
C ILE A 112 27.71 31.94 -22.76
N VAL A 113 27.13 30.90 -22.15
CA VAL A 113 25.70 30.62 -22.23
C VAL A 113 25.06 31.18 -20.97
N SER A 114 24.09 32.08 -21.11
CA SER A 114 23.45 32.76 -19.97
C SER A 114 21.93 32.87 -20.19
N GLY A 115 21.18 32.90 -19.09
CA GLY A 115 19.71 32.83 -19.10
C GLY A 115 19.02 34.04 -19.74
N ASP A 116 19.70 35.20 -19.77
CA ASP A 116 19.28 36.42 -20.47
C ASP A 116 19.30 36.29 -22.01
N GLN A 117 19.94 35.24 -22.54
CA GLN A 117 19.99 34.93 -23.97
C GLN A 117 18.99 33.84 -24.39
N THR A 118 18.06 33.45 -23.50
CA THR A 118 17.07 32.41 -23.78
C THR A 118 16.00 32.89 -24.76
N GLU A 119 15.65 32.07 -25.75
CA GLU A 119 14.50 32.34 -26.63
C GLU A 119 13.32 31.43 -26.30
N ASP A 120 12.12 32.03 -26.23
CA ASP A 120 10.87 31.30 -26.17
C ASP A 120 10.42 30.91 -27.60
N PRO A 121 10.36 29.62 -27.96
CA PRO A 121 9.92 29.18 -29.28
C PRO A 121 8.43 29.44 -29.54
N ALA A 122 7.60 29.72 -28.53
CA ALA A 122 6.21 30.13 -28.74
C ALA A 122 6.14 31.42 -29.58
N THR A 123 7.13 32.31 -29.47
CA THR A 123 7.24 33.53 -30.30
C THR A 123 7.51 33.26 -31.78
N TRP A 124 7.84 32.02 -32.16
CA TRP A 124 8.07 31.62 -33.55
C TRP A 124 6.82 31.01 -34.21
N LEU A 125 5.79 30.70 -33.43
CA LEU A 125 4.55 30.07 -33.90
C LEU A 125 3.52 31.14 -34.22
N ASP A 126 3.20 31.32 -35.50
CA ASP A 126 2.06 32.17 -35.88
C ASP A 126 0.74 31.45 -35.60
N LEU A 127 0.11 31.84 -34.49
CA LEU A 127 -1.19 31.33 -34.06
C LEU A 127 -2.36 32.22 -34.54
N HIS A 128 -2.14 33.33 -35.27
CA HIS A 128 -3.22 34.24 -35.68
C HIS A 128 -4.25 33.59 -36.62
N GLY A 129 -3.85 32.55 -37.37
CA GLY A 129 -4.75 31.75 -38.20
C GLY A 129 -5.48 30.62 -37.46
N TYR A 130 -5.16 30.35 -36.19
CA TYR A 130 -5.70 29.22 -35.43
C TYR A 130 -6.77 29.68 -34.43
N ALA A 131 -8.04 29.44 -34.75
CA ALA A 131 -9.11 29.56 -33.79
C ALA A 131 -9.11 28.34 -32.84
N ALA A 132 -8.79 28.55 -31.57
CA ALA A 132 -9.03 27.56 -30.52
C ALA A 132 -10.55 27.45 -30.28
N ILE A 133 -11.19 26.47 -30.91
CA ILE A 133 -12.61 26.18 -30.72
C ILE A 133 -12.75 25.26 -29.50
N PRO A 134 -13.44 25.68 -28.41
CA PRO A 134 -13.81 24.76 -27.37
C PRO A 134 -14.80 23.75 -27.95
N VAL A 135 -14.39 22.48 -28.02
CA VAL A 135 -15.22 21.37 -28.50
C VAL A 135 -15.66 20.53 -27.31
N GLU A 136 -16.96 20.28 -27.20
CA GLU A 136 -17.50 19.30 -26.28
C GLU A 136 -17.46 17.91 -26.91
N SER A 137 -17.13 16.90 -26.11
CA SER A 137 -17.16 15.50 -26.56
C SER A 137 -18.60 15.07 -26.84
N LEU A 138 -18.86 14.54 -28.04
CA LEU A 138 -20.13 13.85 -28.35
C LEU A 138 -20.25 12.49 -27.65
N GLY A 139 -19.15 11.93 -27.16
CA GLY A 139 -19.17 10.74 -26.29
C GLY A 139 -19.46 11.12 -24.85
N GLN A 140 -20.19 10.25 -24.13
CA GLN A 140 -20.44 10.40 -22.70
C GLN A 140 -19.13 10.60 -21.93
N SER A 141 -19.14 11.53 -20.97
CA SER A 141 -18.02 11.71 -20.05
C SER A 141 -17.75 10.41 -19.27
N PRO A 142 -16.48 10.09 -18.96
CA PRO A 142 -16.16 8.97 -18.09
C PRO A 142 -16.88 9.09 -16.75
N ALA A 143 -17.31 7.95 -16.19
CA ALA A 143 -17.98 7.93 -14.90
C ALA A 143 -17.01 8.38 -13.80
N VAL A 144 -17.37 9.46 -13.09
CA VAL A 144 -16.71 9.87 -11.86
C VAL A 144 -17.31 9.04 -10.72
N PRO A 145 -16.50 8.34 -9.91
CA PRO A 145 -17.04 7.43 -8.91
C PRO A 145 -17.70 8.16 -7.74
N GLN A 146 -18.92 7.75 -7.40
CA GLN A 146 -19.65 8.31 -6.26
C GLN A 146 -19.19 7.62 -4.97
N VAL A 147 -18.64 8.39 -4.02
CA VAL A 147 -18.23 7.84 -2.72
C VAL A 147 -19.45 7.68 -1.82
N LEU A 148 -19.89 6.44 -1.59
CA LEU A 148 -21.10 6.16 -0.82
C LEU A 148 -20.86 6.23 0.70
N ALA A 149 -19.64 5.91 1.15
CA ALA A 149 -19.31 5.72 2.56
C ALA A 149 -18.19 6.65 3.07
N GLU A 150 -18.26 7.94 2.74
CA GLU A 150 -17.51 8.96 3.48
C GLU A 150 -17.98 8.97 4.95
N PRO A 151 -17.06 8.97 5.93
CA PRO A 151 -17.42 9.11 7.34
C PRO A 151 -18.05 10.48 7.56
N VAL A 152 -19.28 10.52 8.08
CA VAL A 152 -19.89 11.79 8.46
C VAL A 152 -19.23 12.28 9.74
N PRO A 153 -18.58 13.46 9.77
CA PRO A 153 -18.02 13.99 11.01
C PRO A 153 -19.14 14.21 12.02
N PHE A 154 -18.94 13.71 13.24
CA PHE A 154 -19.91 13.81 14.33
C PHE A 154 -19.52 14.98 15.24
N ASP A 155 -20.27 16.08 15.18
CA ASP A 155 -20.25 17.11 16.22
C ASP A 155 -21.37 16.81 17.23
N GLY A 156 -21.01 16.47 18.46
CA GLY A 156 -21.97 16.19 19.53
C GLY A 156 -22.90 17.36 19.81
N ARG A 157 -22.44 18.62 19.65
CA ARG A 157 -23.25 19.82 19.93
C ARG A 157 -24.27 20.13 18.84
N GLU A 158 -24.05 19.66 17.61
CA GLU A 158 -25.03 19.75 16.52
C GLU A 158 -25.98 18.54 16.49
N ARG A 159 -25.48 17.35 16.85
CA ARG A 159 -26.20 16.08 16.72
C ARG A 159 -27.08 15.73 17.92
N PHE A 160 -26.66 16.04 19.14
CA PHE A 160 -27.49 15.85 20.33
C PHE A 160 -28.43 17.04 20.50
N GLY A 161 -29.75 16.78 20.56
CA GLY A 161 -30.74 17.83 20.70
C GLY A 161 -30.64 18.55 22.06
N ASN A 162 -31.02 19.83 22.07
CA ASN A 162 -31.11 20.69 23.26
C ASN A 162 -29.78 21.00 23.98
N ILE A 163 -28.63 20.73 23.38
CA ILE A 163 -27.35 21.17 23.93
C ILE A 163 -27.18 22.68 23.74
N PRO A 164 -26.94 23.46 24.82
CA PRO A 164 -26.73 24.88 24.69
C PRO A 164 -25.33 25.20 24.14
N ALA A 165 -25.26 26.24 23.30
CA ALA A 165 -24.04 26.71 22.67
C ALA A 165 -22.91 26.97 23.69
N ALA A 166 -21.67 26.66 23.31
CA ALA A 166 -20.50 26.86 24.16
C ALA A 166 -20.26 28.36 24.42
N ASP A 167 -19.93 28.71 25.67
CA ASP A 167 -19.59 30.10 26.03
C ASP A 167 -18.29 30.52 25.30
N PRO A 168 -18.23 31.68 24.60
CA PRO A 168 -17.02 32.13 23.91
C PRO A 168 -15.81 32.29 24.85
N ALA A 169 -16.03 32.60 26.14
CA ALA A 169 -14.96 32.68 27.14
C ALA A 169 -14.27 31.33 27.41
N ARG A 170 -14.92 30.21 27.10
CA ARG A 170 -14.36 28.86 27.24
C ARG A 170 -13.12 28.67 26.36
N ARG A 171 -13.11 29.17 25.12
CA ARG A 171 -11.97 29.01 24.20
C ARG A 171 -10.72 29.71 24.75
N GLN A 172 -10.88 30.97 25.16
CA GLN A 172 -9.79 31.78 25.69
C GLN A 172 -9.21 31.20 26.99
N ILE A 173 -10.04 30.64 27.88
CA ILE A 173 -9.54 29.96 29.09
C ILE A 173 -8.86 28.62 28.76
N ILE A 174 -9.33 27.88 27.75
CA ILE A 174 -8.64 26.67 27.28
C ILE A 174 -7.27 27.03 26.65
N GLU A 175 -7.15 28.15 25.96
CA GLU A 175 -5.88 28.69 25.47
C GLU A 175 -4.98 29.16 26.63
N ASP A 176 -5.51 29.89 27.62
CA ASP A 176 -4.76 30.28 28.84
C ASP A 176 -4.26 29.05 29.62
N LEU A 177 -5.04 27.97 29.65
CA LEU A 177 -4.69 26.66 30.23
C LEU A 177 -3.71 25.84 29.38
N ARG A 178 -3.36 26.29 28.16
CA ARG A 178 -2.26 25.74 27.34
C ARG A 178 -1.02 26.62 27.37
N ASN A 179 -1.24 27.93 27.40
CA ASN A 179 -0.21 28.94 27.22
C ASN A 179 0.45 29.37 28.55
N ALA A 180 -0.03 28.90 29.71
CA ALA A 180 0.62 29.18 30.99
C ALA A 180 2.04 28.56 31.04
N PRO A 181 3.11 29.35 31.14
CA PRO A 181 4.46 28.86 30.87
C PRO A 181 5.02 28.00 32.01
N GLY A 182 5.38 26.75 31.70
CA GLY A 182 6.41 26.03 32.42
C GLY A 182 7.73 26.81 32.32
N ARG A 183 8.23 27.33 33.45
CA ARG A 183 9.19 28.44 33.44
C ARG A 183 10.59 28.00 32.99
N ALA A 184 10.93 28.30 31.73
CA ALA A 184 12.27 28.15 31.20
C ALA A 184 13.28 29.12 31.86
N SER A 185 14.54 28.72 31.87
CA SER A 185 15.67 29.45 32.46
C SER A 185 15.88 30.83 31.81
N ALA A 186 15.74 31.89 32.61
CA ALA A 186 16.29 33.20 32.27
C ALA A 186 17.70 33.31 32.87
N LYS A 187 18.73 33.42 32.04
CA LYS A 187 20.08 33.77 32.48
C LYS A 187 20.09 35.18 33.08
N PRO A 188 20.56 35.39 34.33
CA PRO A 188 20.86 36.73 34.81
C PRO A 188 22.21 37.17 34.21
N GLY A 189 22.18 38.21 33.38
CA GLY A 189 23.35 38.92 32.87
C GLY A 189 23.20 40.42 33.14
N ASP A 190 24.25 41.02 33.67
CA ASP A 190 24.50 42.45 33.82
C ASP A 190 23.45 43.32 34.55
N SER A 191 23.68 43.51 35.85
CA SER A 191 24.38 44.73 36.31
C SER A 191 24.67 44.67 37.82
N ALA A 192 25.84 45.17 38.22
CA ALA A 192 26.32 45.11 39.60
C ALA A 192 26.13 46.43 40.34
N GLY A 193 26.06 46.37 41.69
CA GLY A 193 26.37 47.52 42.54
C GLY A 193 25.43 47.76 43.71
N ALA A 194 25.71 47.13 44.85
CA ALA A 194 25.30 47.66 46.16
C ALA A 194 26.49 48.36 46.79
N GLY A 195 26.51 49.70 46.72
CA GLY A 195 27.52 50.55 47.33
C GLY A 195 26.93 51.92 47.64
N THR A 196 26.83 52.24 48.93
CA THR A 196 26.41 53.55 49.45
C THR A 196 27.31 53.86 50.64
N PRO A 197 27.87 55.09 50.74
CA PRO A 197 27.29 56.33 50.23
C PRO A 197 28.04 56.98 49.05
N ALA A 198 27.27 57.54 48.10
CA ALA A 198 27.67 58.48 47.04
C ALA A 198 28.89 58.11 46.15
N PHE A 199 28.61 57.51 44.98
CA PHE A 199 29.44 57.44 43.75
C PHE A 199 30.97 57.45 43.93
N PRO A 200 31.63 56.27 43.95
CA PRO A 200 32.67 56.03 42.94
C PRO A 200 32.90 54.57 42.47
N ALA A 201 33.50 54.48 41.27
CA ALA A 201 34.35 53.42 40.71
C ALA A 201 34.36 51.99 41.32
N VAL A 202 33.72 51.03 40.62
CA VAL A 202 33.98 49.58 40.78
C VAL A 202 34.71 49.05 39.54
N GLY A 203 35.98 48.69 39.70
CA GLY A 203 36.78 47.98 38.71
C GLY A 203 37.84 47.13 39.43
N ARG A 204 38.08 45.91 38.92
CA ARG A 204 38.84 44.81 39.57
C ARG A 204 38.24 44.30 40.89
N PHE A 205 37.69 43.08 40.88
CA PHE A 205 38.04 42.01 41.86
C PHE A 205 37.43 40.63 41.55
N LEU A 206 36.50 40.49 40.58
CA LEU A 206 36.03 39.18 40.10
C LEU A 206 36.93 38.58 38.99
N GLY A 207 38.24 38.63 39.19
CA GLY A 207 39.25 38.02 38.31
C GLY A 207 40.09 36.94 38.97
N GLN A 208 39.82 36.57 40.24
CA GLN A 208 40.71 35.70 41.04
C GLN A 208 39.98 34.64 41.91
N ALA A 209 38.72 34.30 41.60
CA ALA A 209 37.98 33.23 42.32
C ALA A 209 37.62 32.01 41.46
N PHE A 210 37.55 32.14 40.13
CA PHE A 210 37.24 31.00 39.24
C PHE A 210 38.45 30.09 38.93
N GLY A 211 39.66 30.51 39.29
CA GLY A 211 40.90 29.73 39.10
C GLY A 211 41.20 28.69 40.19
N TRP A 212 40.36 28.57 41.23
CA TRP A 212 40.60 27.67 42.38
C TRP A 212 39.68 26.45 42.45
N LEU A 213 38.64 26.39 41.62
CA LEU A 213 37.65 25.28 41.62
C LEU A 213 37.88 24.26 40.48
N PHE A 214 38.71 24.60 39.48
CA PHE A 214 39.04 23.70 38.36
C PHE A 214 40.25 22.79 38.64
N THR A 215 40.95 22.99 39.75
CA THR A 215 42.17 22.27 40.17
C THR A 215 41.92 21.23 41.28
N LEU A 216 40.65 20.98 41.64
CA LEU A 216 40.26 20.05 42.71
C LEU A 216 39.38 18.86 42.25
N LEU A 217 39.14 18.70 40.94
CA LEU A 217 38.29 17.63 40.40
C LEU A 217 38.96 16.68 39.39
N PHE A 218 40.25 16.87 39.08
CA PHE A 218 41.03 15.91 38.28
C PHE A 218 42.51 15.83 38.70
N PRO A 219 42.90 14.83 39.50
CA PRO A 219 44.23 14.24 39.47
C PRO A 219 44.22 12.87 38.76
N GLU A 220 45.36 12.47 38.22
CA GLU A 220 45.49 11.35 37.27
C GLU A 220 45.44 9.94 37.89
N ARG A 221 45.36 8.95 37.00
CA ARG A 221 45.40 7.50 37.29
C ARG A 221 46.69 7.07 38.01
N THR A 222 46.57 6.23 39.03
CA THR A 222 47.59 5.22 39.36
C THR A 222 46.96 3.85 39.66
N ARG A 223 47.55 2.79 39.07
CA ARG A 223 47.26 1.39 39.38
C ARG A 223 47.77 1.02 40.78
N ALA A 224 47.01 0.22 41.51
CA ALA A 224 47.54 -0.75 42.47
C ALA A 224 46.58 -1.94 42.60
N ALA A 225 47.10 -3.15 42.83
CA ALA A 225 46.33 -4.38 42.95
C ALA A 225 46.58 -5.04 44.31
N ARG A 226 45.58 -5.78 44.84
CA ARG A 226 45.72 -7.19 45.30
C ARG A 226 44.51 -7.74 46.08
N ASN A 227 44.17 -8.98 45.73
CA ASN A 227 43.82 -10.14 46.58
C ASN A 227 42.79 -10.05 47.73
N ALA A 228 41.72 -10.85 47.60
CA ALA A 228 41.29 -11.91 48.54
C ALA A 228 40.12 -12.69 47.91
N THR A 229 40.30 -13.89 47.33
CA THR A 229 40.21 -15.24 47.97
C THR A 229 38.88 -15.57 48.65
N GLY A 230 38.13 -16.54 48.12
CA GLY A 230 36.92 -17.10 48.73
C GLY A 230 36.33 -18.26 47.92
N ALA A 231 36.56 -19.50 48.36
CA ALA A 231 36.37 -20.73 47.59
C ALA A 231 34.92 -21.10 47.22
N SER A 232 34.79 -21.92 46.17
CA SER A 232 33.57 -22.58 45.69
C SER A 232 33.50 -24.06 46.08
N THR A 233 32.32 -24.55 46.49
CA THR A 233 31.93 -25.97 46.32
C THR A 233 30.40 -26.17 46.40
N SER A 234 29.83 -26.86 45.39
CA SER A 234 28.71 -27.84 45.43
C SER A 234 27.63 -27.77 46.54
N SER A 235 26.32 -27.89 46.31
CA SER A 235 25.57 -28.51 45.20
C SER A 235 24.04 -28.22 45.26
N ALA A 236 23.28 -28.78 44.31
CA ALA A 236 21.85 -29.14 44.39
C ALA A 236 20.75 -28.05 44.22
N ARG A 237 20.33 -27.89 42.95
CA ARG A 237 18.92 -28.06 42.48
C ARG A 237 17.79 -27.28 43.20
N ARG A 238 17.47 -26.07 42.72
CA ARG A 238 16.10 -25.67 42.29
C ARG A 238 16.06 -24.33 41.55
N GLU A 239 14.90 -24.02 40.97
CA GLU A 239 14.65 -22.86 40.10
C GLU A 239 14.96 -21.49 40.73
N SER A 240 15.51 -20.59 39.91
CA SER A 240 15.60 -19.13 40.08
C SER A 240 15.81 -18.57 38.66
N ASN A 241 15.17 -17.51 38.14
CA ASN A 241 14.57 -16.31 38.73
C ASN A 241 15.60 -15.51 39.53
N SER A 242 16.27 -14.56 38.88
CA SER A 242 17.29 -13.69 39.49
C SER A 242 17.31 -12.30 38.84
N PRO A 243 17.73 -11.25 39.57
CA PRO A 243 17.00 -9.99 39.53
C PRO A 243 17.88 -8.74 39.34
N LEU A 244 17.22 -7.58 39.38
CA LEU A 244 17.68 -6.27 39.86
C LEU A 244 19.20 -6.00 39.94
N SER A 245 19.65 -5.00 39.18
CA SER A 245 20.81 -4.19 39.53
C SER A 245 20.51 -2.70 39.34
N ASN A 246 19.94 -2.07 40.37
CA ASN A 246 19.90 -0.60 40.45
C ASN A 246 21.19 -0.10 41.10
N ARG A 247 21.75 1.00 40.57
CA ARG A 247 22.92 1.70 41.14
C ARG A 247 22.66 3.20 41.05
N ASP A 248 22.20 3.75 42.17
CA ASP A 248 21.81 5.16 42.30
C ASP A 248 22.99 6.10 41.98
N THR A 249 22.71 7.20 41.29
CA THR A 249 23.72 8.24 40.97
C THR A 249 23.51 9.52 41.79
N PRO A 250 24.57 10.32 42.06
CA PRO A 250 24.54 11.36 43.10
C PRO A 250 23.61 12.56 42.85
N TRP A 251 22.99 12.64 41.67
CA TRP A 251 22.09 13.73 41.27
C TRP A 251 20.73 13.67 41.98
N GLU A 252 20.23 12.47 42.27
CA GLU A 252 18.93 12.25 42.93
C GLU A 252 18.94 12.69 44.41
N ALA A 253 20.11 12.70 45.05
CA ALA A 253 20.26 13.24 46.40
C ALA A 253 20.07 14.77 46.45
N MET A 254 20.43 15.49 45.38
CA MET A 254 20.32 16.94 45.28
C MET A 254 18.86 17.39 44.98
N GLN A 255 18.10 16.57 44.26
CA GLN A 255 16.66 16.78 44.02
C GLN A 255 15.83 16.66 45.31
N ARG A 256 16.21 15.80 46.26
CA ARG A 256 15.49 15.63 47.54
C ARG A 256 15.64 16.81 48.52
N LEU A 257 16.64 17.68 48.33
CA LEU A 257 16.85 18.87 49.17
C LEU A 257 16.18 20.13 48.63
N THR A 258 16.05 20.28 47.31
CA THR A 258 15.40 21.44 46.68
C THR A 258 13.87 21.44 46.90
N ALA A 259 13.24 20.27 46.91
CA ALA A 259 11.82 20.12 47.26
C ALA A 259 11.48 20.65 48.68
N ARG A 260 12.41 20.56 49.63
CA ARG A 260 12.23 21.09 51.00
C ARG A 260 12.40 22.61 51.11
N PHE A 261 13.12 23.25 50.18
CA PHE A 261 13.29 24.71 50.19
C PHE A 261 12.12 25.45 49.53
N LEU A 262 11.47 24.82 48.55
CA LEU A 262 10.30 25.38 47.84
C LEU A 262 9.02 25.41 48.69
N LEU A 263 8.89 24.51 49.67
CA LEU A 263 7.77 24.51 50.62
C LEU A 263 7.85 25.63 51.68
N LEU A 264 8.98 26.33 51.79
CA LEU A 264 9.25 27.33 52.84
C LEU A 264 9.19 28.79 52.38
N THR A 265 8.87 29.06 51.11
CA THR A 265 8.70 30.44 50.60
C THR A 265 7.43 30.57 49.75
N GLY A 266 6.33 30.99 50.38
CA GLY A 266 4.99 31.01 49.78
C GLY A 266 4.79 32.06 48.68
N LEU A 267 5.16 31.73 47.43
CA LEU A 267 5.01 32.60 46.25
C LEU A 267 4.37 31.90 45.03
N SER A 268 3.37 31.03 45.25
CA SER A 268 2.60 30.34 44.18
C SER A 268 1.34 31.08 43.70
N GLY A 269 0.99 32.23 44.28
CA GLY A 269 -0.40 32.71 44.34
C GLY A 269 -0.98 33.57 43.20
N ILE A 270 -0.34 33.71 42.02
CA ILE A 270 -0.68 34.81 41.07
C ILE A 270 -1.20 34.38 39.68
N VAL A 271 -1.05 33.13 39.23
CA VAL A 271 -1.60 32.70 37.90
C VAL A 271 -3.06 32.20 37.99
N GLY A 272 -3.53 31.72 39.14
CA GLY A 272 -4.76 30.92 39.22
C GLY A 272 -6.12 31.63 39.38
N ARG A 273 -6.21 32.95 39.62
CA ARG A 273 -7.47 33.55 40.14
C ARG A 273 -8.67 33.51 39.18
N ARG A 274 -8.51 33.87 37.90
CA ARG A 274 -9.62 33.83 36.92
C ARG A 274 -10.01 32.40 36.53
N GLN A 275 -9.02 31.53 36.39
CA GLN A 275 -9.23 30.11 36.10
C GLN A 275 -9.96 29.41 37.25
N ALA A 276 -9.55 29.65 38.51
CA ALA A 276 -10.25 29.14 39.69
C ALA A 276 -11.67 29.73 39.83
N GLN A 277 -11.90 31.00 39.49
CA GLN A 277 -13.25 31.59 39.45
C GLN A 277 -14.15 30.92 38.39
N TYR A 278 -13.62 30.63 37.20
CA TYR A 278 -14.35 29.92 36.15
C TYR A 278 -14.67 28.47 36.57
N LEU A 279 -13.66 27.73 37.05
CA LEU A 279 -13.84 26.35 37.53
C LEU A 279 -14.80 26.29 38.71
N ASN A 280 -14.68 27.18 39.70
CA ASN A 280 -15.64 27.25 40.81
C ASN A 280 -17.05 27.62 40.34
N LYS A 281 -17.21 28.53 39.36
CA LYS A 281 -18.53 28.85 38.78
C LYS A 281 -19.13 27.61 38.09
N MET A 282 -18.34 26.91 37.27
CA MET A 282 -18.75 25.68 36.58
C MET A 282 -19.14 24.58 37.59
N MET A 283 -18.31 24.31 38.60
CA MET A 283 -18.60 23.31 39.63
C MET A 283 -19.86 23.69 40.43
N ASN A 284 -20.01 24.96 40.83
CA ASN A 284 -21.22 25.44 41.50
C ASN A 284 -22.49 25.22 40.66
N LEU A 285 -22.45 25.45 39.34
CA LEU A 285 -23.60 25.23 38.45
C LEU A 285 -24.00 23.74 38.40
N PHE A 286 -23.01 22.83 38.31
CA PHE A 286 -23.26 21.39 38.37
C PHE A 286 -23.78 20.95 39.76
N GLU A 287 -23.21 21.46 40.85
CA GLU A 287 -23.62 21.13 42.22
C GLU A 287 -25.03 21.62 42.58
N ARG A 288 -25.40 22.83 42.11
CA ARG A 288 -26.76 23.37 42.24
C ARG A 288 -27.78 22.65 41.34
N GLY A 289 -27.30 21.86 40.38
CA GLY A 289 -28.13 21.17 39.42
C GLY A 289 -28.67 22.04 38.29
N GLU A 290 -28.06 23.21 38.04
CA GLU A 290 -28.34 24.13 36.93
C GLU A 290 -27.68 23.60 35.65
N LEU A 291 -28.00 22.36 35.29
CA LEU A 291 -27.24 21.53 34.33
C LEU A 291 -27.16 22.13 32.93
N ASN A 292 -28.22 22.79 32.47
CA ASN A 292 -28.25 23.46 31.16
C ASN A 292 -27.16 24.55 31.06
N ASP A 293 -27.05 25.42 32.06
CA ASP A 293 -26.00 26.44 32.05
C ASP A 293 -24.63 25.84 32.34
N ALA A 294 -24.56 24.80 33.20
CA ALA A 294 -23.31 24.08 33.47
C ALA A 294 -22.65 23.50 32.20
N LEU A 295 -23.43 22.93 31.27
CA LEU A 295 -22.95 22.37 29.98
C LEU A 295 -22.40 23.41 29.00
N ARG A 296 -22.71 24.71 29.17
CA ARG A 296 -22.09 25.81 28.41
C ARG A 296 -20.64 26.04 28.81
N TYR A 297 -20.36 25.85 30.10
CA TYR A 297 -19.06 26.09 30.73
C TYR A 297 -18.16 24.85 30.79
N ALA A 298 -18.74 23.65 30.66
CA ALA A 298 -18.05 22.37 30.82
C ALA A 298 -16.81 22.20 29.92
N ILE A 299 -15.77 21.58 30.49
CA ILE A 299 -14.47 21.34 29.86
C ILE A 299 -14.25 19.84 29.69
N PRO A 300 -13.80 19.36 28.52
CA PRO A 300 -13.52 17.94 28.27
C PRO A 300 -12.27 17.45 29.03
N LEU A 301 -12.32 16.19 29.48
CA LEU A 301 -11.30 15.53 30.28
C LEU A 301 -10.74 14.33 29.50
N LYS A 302 -9.42 14.18 29.43
CA LYS A 302 -8.76 13.08 28.71
C LYS A 302 -8.54 11.85 29.60
N SER A 303 -8.55 10.66 28.99
CA SER A 303 -8.24 9.34 29.60
C SER A 303 -6.83 8.84 29.22
N SER A 304 -6.37 7.76 29.86
CA SER A 304 -4.97 7.29 29.96
C SER A 304 -4.97 5.78 30.37
N PRO A 305 -3.86 5.00 30.41
CA PRO A 305 -2.44 5.41 30.36
C PRO A 305 -1.45 4.43 29.65
N ASP A 306 -1.32 4.45 28.32
CA ASP A 306 -0.37 3.58 27.57
C ASP A 306 0.51 4.39 26.59
N ASP A 307 1.84 4.34 26.74
CA ASP A 307 2.88 4.42 25.67
C ASP A 307 4.30 4.64 26.26
N ASN A 308 5.29 3.93 25.73
CA ASN A 308 6.71 3.91 26.16
C ASN A 308 7.48 5.22 25.75
N PRO A 309 8.50 5.68 26.50
CA PRO A 309 9.19 6.94 26.22
C PRO A 309 10.30 6.84 25.14
N ALA A 310 10.53 7.92 24.40
CA ALA A 310 11.51 8.04 23.31
C ALA A 310 12.37 9.33 23.43
N PRO A 311 13.61 9.34 22.91
CA PRO A 311 14.58 10.43 23.16
C PRO A 311 14.34 11.72 22.35
N PRO A 312 14.86 12.88 22.79
CA PRO A 312 14.55 14.18 22.19
C PRO A 312 15.31 14.47 20.90
N ALA A 313 14.65 15.15 19.96
CA ALA A 313 15.24 15.72 18.75
C ALA A 313 15.21 17.26 18.77
N LEU A 314 16.26 17.88 18.25
CA LEU A 314 16.37 19.33 18.08
C LEU A 314 15.58 19.78 16.84
N GLY A 315 14.48 20.51 17.02
CA GLY A 315 13.67 21.06 15.93
C GLY A 315 12.54 21.97 16.43
N VAL A 316 12.15 22.97 15.63
CA VAL A 316 11.17 24.00 16.01
C VAL A 316 9.77 23.63 15.48
N PRO A 317 8.72 23.49 16.32
CA PRO A 317 7.37 23.15 15.84
C PRO A 317 6.56 24.38 15.39
N THR A 318 5.79 24.20 14.32
CA THR A 318 4.78 25.14 13.79
C THR A 318 3.41 24.99 14.48
N PRO A 319 2.49 25.98 14.36
CA PRO A 319 1.16 25.95 14.99
C PRO A 319 0.25 24.84 14.46
N ARG A 320 -0.74 24.42 15.27
CA ARG A 320 -1.83 23.49 14.90
C ARG A 320 -3.16 23.99 15.44
N ASP A 321 -4.24 23.81 14.67
CA ASP A 321 -5.57 24.38 14.94
C ASP A 321 -6.50 23.53 15.84
N ASP A 322 -6.01 22.48 16.51
CA ASP A 322 -6.87 21.56 17.26
C ASP A 322 -7.05 21.93 18.75
N LEU A 323 -8.30 21.95 19.21
CA LEU A 323 -8.72 22.33 20.56
C LEU A 323 -8.71 21.17 21.58
N GLN A 324 -7.69 20.30 21.55
CA GLN A 324 -7.42 19.30 22.61
C GLN A 324 -6.54 19.80 23.76
N LEU A 325 -6.90 19.51 25.02
CA LEU A 325 -6.04 19.67 26.20
C LEU A 325 -5.26 18.38 26.47
N THR A 326 -3.93 18.41 26.34
CA THR A 326 -3.06 17.25 26.53
C THR A 326 -2.46 17.24 27.94
N LEU A 327 -2.80 16.22 28.74
CA LEU A 327 -2.20 15.93 30.03
C LEU A 327 -1.45 14.59 29.93
N ARG A 328 -0.15 14.54 30.23
CA ARG A 328 0.66 13.32 30.18
C ARG A 328 1.86 13.41 31.13
N PRO A 329 2.13 12.38 31.97
CA PRO A 329 3.38 12.28 32.69
C PRO A 329 4.48 11.68 31.79
N GLU A 330 5.50 12.51 31.56
CA GLU A 330 6.87 12.21 31.09
C GLU A 330 7.04 11.54 29.70
N THR A 331 8.22 11.59 29.08
CA THR A 331 9.13 12.74 28.79
C THR A 331 9.74 12.50 27.40
N GLY A 332 10.20 13.48 26.62
CA GLY A 332 10.12 14.95 26.64
C GLY A 332 10.49 15.47 25.23
N GLN A 333 10.23 16.71 24.79
CA GLN A 333 10.00 17.95 25.53
C GLN A 333 8.81 18.74 24.95
N GLY A 334 7.81 18.99 25.79
CA GLY A 334 6.76 19.99 25.60
C GLY A 334 6.25 20.38 26.97
N THR A 335 6.11 21.68 27.28
CA THR A 335 5.80 22.14 28.63
C THR A 335 4.31 22.02 28.94
N GLY A 336 3.90 20.91 29.54
CA GLY A 336 2.55 20.70 30.09
C GLY A 336 2.38 21.33 31.48
N ILE A 337 1.16 21.79 31.77
CA ILE A 337 0.80 22.48 33.03
C ILE A 337 0.22 21.47 34.03
N GLY A 338 0.69 21.51 35.28
CA GLY A 338 0.22 20.64 36.35
C GLY A 338 -1.12 21.08 36.94
N VAL A 339 -2.22 20.46 36.53
CA VAL A 339 -3.48 20.39 37.28
C VAL A 339 -3.39 19.18 38.22
N SER A 340 -3.89 19.29 39.46
CA SER A 340 -3.83 18.18 40.42
C SER A 340 -4.73 17.00 40.04
N GLU A 341 -4.24 15.79 40.28
CA GLU A 341 -4.96 14.53 40.02
C GLU A 341 -6.27 14.44 40.81
N ASP A 342 -6.27 14.94 42.05
CA ASP A 342 -7.46 15.04 42.91
C ASP A 342 -8.61 15.83 42.26
N LEU A 343 -8.31 16.97 41.63
CA LEU A 343 -9.31 17.82 40.98
C LEU A 343 -9.90 17.15 39.73
N LEU A 344 -9.10 16.38 39.00
CA LEU A 344 -9.58 15.58 37.86
C LEU A 344 -10.51 14.45 38.33
N GLY A 345 -10.18 13.81 39.46
CA GLY A 345 -11.05 12.82 40.11
C GLY A 345 -12.38 13.42 40.59
N GLU A 346 -12.34 14.62 41.17
CA GLU A 346 -13.52 15.36 41.61
C GLU A 346 -14.42 15.77 40.43
N LEU A 347 -13.84 16.32 39.35
CA LEU A 347 -14.58 16.67 38.12
C LEU A 347 -15.20 15.45 37.45
N ARG A 348 -14.48 14.32 37.34
CA ARG A 348 -15.05 13.07 36.81
C ARG A 348 -16.21 12.57 37.69
N SER A 349 -16.09 12.66 39.01
CA SER A 349 -17.15 12.27 39.96
C SER A 349 -18.36 13.20 39.89
N LEU A 350 -18.16 14.48 39.59
CA LEU A 350 -19.21 15.47 39.36
C LEU A 350 -19.94 15.22 38.02
N TYR A 351 -19.21 14.96 36.93
CA TYR A 351 -19.80 14.58 35.64
C TYR A 351 -20.58 13.26 35.71
N ARG A 352 -20.04 12.20 36.36
CA ARG A 352 -20.79 10.93 36.53
C ARG A 352 -22.05 11.09 37.38
N ARG A 353 -22.05 11.95 38.41
CA ARG A 353 -23.29 12.33 39.15
C ARG A 353 -24.29 13.07 38.26
N ALA A 354 -23.83 13.98 37.40
CA ALA A 354 -24.68 14.70 36.46
C ALA A 354 -25.33 13.75 35.42
N ILE A 355 -24.59 12.77 34.90
CA ILE A 355 -25.10 11.72 34.00
C ILE A 355 -26.27 10.96 34.65
N THR A 356 -26.10 10.47 35.89
CA THR A 356 -27.19 9.75 36.60
C THR A 356 -28.43 10.61 36.80
N LYS A 357 -28.26 11.92 37.07
CA LYS A 357 -29.37 12.86 37.23
C LYS A 357 -30.08 13.15 35.90
N LEU A 358 -29.34 13.43 34.83
CA LEU A 358 -29.90 13.66 33.49
C LEU A 358 -30.63 12.42 32.95
N GLU A 359 -30.10 11.22 33.19
CA GLU A 359 -30.78 9.97 32.86
C GLU A 359 -32.11 9.82 33.62
N ALA A 360 -32.14 10.11 34.93
CA ALA A 360 -33.38 10.09 35.71
C ALA A 360 -34.40 11.15 35.27
N GLU A 361 -33.94 12.29 34.74
CA GLU A 361 -34.76 13.34 34.11
C GLU A 361 -35.21 12.99 32.67
N GLY A 362 -34.76 11.87 32.10
CA GLY A 362 -35.04 11.49 30.71
C GLY A 362 -34.27 12.28 29.66
N ARG A 363 -33.28 13.08 30.06
CA ARG A 363 -32.45 13.96 29.23
C ARG A 363 -31.22 13.20 28.69
N VAL A 364 -31.51 12.11 28.00
CA VAL A 364 -30.53 11.09 27.58
C VAL A 364 -29.46 11.67 26.65
N GLU A 365 -29.83 12.57 25.74
CA GLU A 365 -28.91 13.14 24.74
C GLU A 365 -27.84 14.04 25.39
N GLU A 366 -28.20 14.79 26.43
CA GLU A 366 -27.24 15.55 27.25
C GLU A 366 -26.33 14.63 28.08
N ALA A 367 -26.88 13.54 28.63
CA ALA A 367 -26.09 12.55 29.37
C ALA A 367 -25.08 11.83 28.45
N ALA A 368 -25.49 11.48 27.22
CA ALA A 368 -24.63 10.90 26.20
C ALA A 368 -23.54 11.87 25.74
N PHE A 369 -23.83 13.16 25.64
CA PHE A 369 -22.83 14.21 25.39
C PHE A 369 -21.78 14.32 26.50
N ILE A 370 -22.17 14.25 27.78
CA ILE A 370 -21.17 14.24 28.86
C ILE A 370 -20.25 13.01 28.73
N LEU A 371 -20.79 11.84 28.38
CA LEU A 371 -19.96 10.64 28.16
C LEU A 371 -19.05 10.76 26.94
N ALA A 372 -19.57 11.18 25.78
CA ALA A 372 -18.83 11.24 24.52
C ALA A 372 -17.85 12.42 24.43
N ASP A 373 -18.34 13.64 24.65
CA ASP A 373 -17.58 14.87 24.41
C ASP A 373 -16.81 15.35 25.64
N LEU A 374 -17.26 15.04 26.87
CA LEU A 374 -16.60 15.51 28.09
C LEU A 374 -15.76 14.45 28.82
N LEU A 375 -16.10 13.17 28.69
CA LEU A 375 -15.36 12.06 29.33
C LEU A 375 -14.63 11.15 28.32
N HIS A 376 -14.97 11.23 27.02
CA HIS A 376 -14.49 10.35 25.96
C HIS A 376 -14.72 8.84 26.23
N GLU A 377 -15.78 8.52 26.95
CA GLU A 377 -16.25 7.16 27.26
C GLU A 377 -17.27 6.71 26.19
N TYR A 378 -16.83 6.66 24.93
CA TYR A 378 -17.69 6.46 23.75
C TYR A 378 -18.54 5.18 23.79
N GLU A 379 -17.99 4.07 24.27
CA GLU A 379 -18.75 2.81 24.40
C GLU A 379 -19.86 2.91 25.45
N GLU A 380 -19.62 3.61 26.57
CA GLU A 380 -20.66 3.89 27.58
C GLU A 380 -21.75 4.82 27.02
N ALA A 381 -21.36 5.85 26.25
CA ALA A 381 -22.29 6.76 25.58
C ALA A 381 -23.22 6.03 24.59
N VAL A 382 -22.65 5.15 23.76
CA VAL A 382 -23.40 4.31 22.81
C VAL A 382 -24.34 3.35 23.53
N ALA A 383 -23.89 2.69 24.60
CA ALA A 383 -24.71 1.79 25.40
C ALA A 383 -25.89 2.52 26.09
N LEU A 384 -25.67 3.75 26.56
CA LEU A 384 -26.73 4.61 27.11
C LEU A 384 -27.79 4.95 26.04
N LEU A 385 -27.36 5.39 24.86
CA LEU A 385 -28.27 5.71 23.75
C LEU A 385 -29.06 4.48 23.28
N GLU A 386 -28.42 3.31 23.22
CA GLU A 386 -29.08 2.03 22.89
C GLU A 386 -30.16 1.65 23.92
N ARG A 387 -29.84 1.73 25.23
CA ARG A 387 -30.81 1.45 26.31
C ARG A 387 -32.09 2.29 26.19
N HIS A 388 -31.94 3.55 25.77
CA HIS A 388 -33.05 4.49 25.58
C HIS A 388 -33.59 4.55 24.13
N LYS A 389 -33.27 3.55 23.31
CA LYS A 389 -33.76 3.39 21.92
C LYS A 389 -33.39 4.55 20.97
N ARG A 390 -32.38 5.36 21.29
CA ARG A 390 -31.80 6.40 20.41
C ARG A 390 -30.80 5.80 19.41
N LEU A 391 -31.24 4.75 18.71
CA LEU A 391 -30.38 3.87 17.90
C LEU A 391 -29.67 4.61 16.76
N ARG A 392 -30.32 5.57 16.11
CA ARG A 392 -29.69 6.38 15.04
C ARG A 392 -28.56 7.25 15.57
N LEU A 393 -28.77 7.98 16.67
CA LEU A 393 -27.71 8.76 17.31
C LEU A 393 -26.57 7.88 17.83
N ALA A 394 -26.88 6.69 18.35
CA ALA A 394 -25.87 5.70 18.75
C ALA A 394 -25.02 5.24 17.56
N ALA A 395 -25.63 5.02 16.38
CA ALA A 395 -24.93 4.64 15.16
C ALA A 395 -24.07 5.78 14.58
N GLU A 396 -24.63 7.00 14.52
CA GLU A 396 -23.91 8.20 14.06
C GLU A 396 -22.70 8.51 14.97
N LEU A 397 -22.85 8.42 16.29
CA LEU A 397 -21.77 8.56 17.26
C LEU A 397 -20.70 7.46 17.09
N ALA A 398 -21.12 6.20 16.95
CA ALA A 398 -20.20 5.08 16.80
C ALA A 398 -19.39 5.15 15.49
N GLU A 399 -20.01 5.60 14.39
CA GLU A 399 -19.34 5.79 13.12
C GLU A 399 -18.37 6.98 13.15
N GLY A 400 -18.81 8.14 13.68
CA GLY A 400 -17.99 9.35 13.75
C GLY A 400 -16.72 9.20 14.58
N HIS A 401 -16.76 8.38 15.64
CA HIS A 401 -15.59 8.05 16.47
C HIS A 401 -14.89 6.73 16.08
N ALA A 402 -15.23 6.14 14.93
CA ALA A 402 -14.59 4.93 14.39
C ALA A 402 -14.52 3.75 15.39
N LEU A 403 -15.62 3.50 16.12
CA LEU A 403 -15.76 2.35 17.02
C LEU A 403 -15.67 1.00 16.27
N PRO A 404 -15.52 -0.15 16.96
CA PRO A 404 -15.38 -1.45 16.32
C PRO A 404 -16.44 -1.70 15.23
N PRO A 405 -16.06 -1.99 13.97
CA PRO A 405 -17.00 -2.00 12.83
C PRO A 405 -18.23 -2.90 13.00
N GLY A 406 -18.11 -4.05 13.69
CA GLY A 406 -19.27 -4.91 13.95
C GLY A 406 -20.30 -4.31 14.90
N LEU A 407 -19.90 -3.38 15.78
CA LEU A 407 -20.83 -2.58 16.59
C LEU A 407 -21.56 -1.55 15.72
N ILE A 408 -20.83 -0.81 14.86
CA ILE A 408 -21.41 0.20 13.95
C ILE A 408 -22.46 -0.45 13.03
N VAL A 409 -22.12 -1.57 12.38
CA VAL A 409 -23.03 -2.32 11.50
C VAL A 409 -24.28 -2.79 12.27
N ARG A 410 -24.12 -3.31 13.50
CA ARG A 410 -25.26 -3.72 14.33
C ARG A 410 -26.17 -2.52 14.65
N LEU A 411 -25.61 -1.37 15.00
CA LEU A 411 -26.38 -0.18 15.38
C LEU A 411 -27.15 0.40 14.19
N TRP A 412 -26.53 0.55 13.02
CA TRP A 412 -27.24 0.99 11.80
C TRP A 412 -28.35 0.01 11.39
N PHE A 413 -28.08 -1.30 11.47
CA PHE A 413 -29.10 -2.32 11.19
C PHE A 413 -30.27 -2.28 12.19
N LEU A 414 -29.99 -2.07 13.48
CA LEU A 414 -31.03 -1.89 14.51
C LEU A 414 -31.79 -0.56 14.36
N ALA A 415 -31.16 0.49 13.86
CA ALA A 415 -31.76 1.77 13.53
C ALA A 415 -32.63 1.76 12.26
N GLY A 416 -32.60 0.66 11.49
CA GLY A 416 -33.39 0.46 10.28
C GLY A 416 -32.70 0.88 8.97
N ASP A 417 -31.47 1.40 9.04
CA ASP A 417 -30.68 1.80 7.86
C ASP A 417 -29.84 0.59 7.39
N THR A 418 -30.51 -0.32 6.69
CA THR A 418 -29.88 -1.58 6.23
C THR A 418 -28.78 -1.34 5.21
N ASP A 419 -28.93 -0.30 4.39
CA ASP A 419 -28.04 -0.04 3.26
C ASP A 419 -26.72 0.56 3.76
N ARG A 420 -26.77 1.52 4.70
CA ARG A 420 -25.56 2.00 5.39
C ARG A 420 -24.86 0.89 6.17
N ALA A 421 -25.63 0.03 6.85
CA ALA A 421 -25.08 -1.13 7.56
C ALA A 421 -24.35 -2.09 6.60
N VAL A 422 -24.93 -2.41 5.44
CA VAL A 422 -24.32 -3.27 4.41
C VAL A 422 -23.08 -2.62 3.79
N GLN A 423 -23.11 -1.33 3.46
CA GLN A 423 -21.95 -0.60 2.92
C GLN A 423 -20.75 -0.66 3.88
N ILE A 424 -20.96 -0.36 5.17
CA ILE A 424 -19.92 -0.39 6.20
C ILE A 424 -19.43 -1.84 6.45
N ALA A 425 -20.33 -2.82 6.42
CA ALA A 425 -19.98 -4.22 6.60
C ALA A 425 -19.15 -4.78 5.43
N ARG A 426 -19.44 -4.36 4.20
CA ARG A 426 -18.67 -4.71 2.99
C ARG A 426 -17.31 -4.02 3.00
N ARG A 427 -17.26 -2.71 3.25
CA ARG A 427 -16.03 -1.91 3.33
C ARG A 427 -15.00 -2.52 4.31
N ASN A 428 -15.44 -2.93 5.50
CA ASN A 428 -14.55 -3.35 6.59
C ASN A 428 -14.56 -4.87 6.87
N GLY A 429 -15.28 -5.68 6.08
CA GLY A 429 -15.45 -7.13 6.31
C GLY A 429 -16.24 -7.52 7.57
N ALA A 430 -17.03 -6.61 8.13
CA ALA A 430 -17.50 -6.66 9.52
C ALA A 430 -18.78 -7.49 9.79
N PHE A 431 -19.35 -8.16 8.79
CA PHE A 431 -20.59 -8.94 8.94
C PHE A 431 -20.52 -10.02 10.03
N ALA A 432 -19.41 -10.73 10.15
CA ALA A 432 -19.28 -11.84 11.10
C ALA A 432 -19.37 -11.36 12.57
N ASP A 433 -18.65 -10.29 12.93
CA ASP A 433 -18.73 -9.67 14.26
C ASP A 433 -20.12 -9.08 14.52
N ALA A 434 -20.71 -8.40 13.53
CA ALA A 434 -22.06 -7.84 13.64
C ALA A 434 -23.13 -8.91 13.92
N VAL A 435 -23.09 -10.04 13.20
CA VAL A 435 -23.99 -11.18 13.42
C VAL A 435 -23.75 -11.79 14.81
N LEU A 436 -22.50 -12.07 15.20
CA LEU A 436 -22.19 -12.65 16.52
C LEU A 436 -22.65 -11.76 17.69
N ARG A 437 -22.52 -10.43 17.57
CA ARG A 437 -23.05 -9.48 18.56
C ARG A 437 -24.57 -9.47 18.59
N LEU A 438 -25.21 -9.55 17.43
CA LEU A 438 -26.67 -9.54 17.31
C LEU A 438 -27.29 -10.85 17.83
N GLU A 439 -26.68 -12.02 17.59
CA GLU A 439 -27.15 -13.32 18.10
C GLU A 439 -27.26 -13.40 19.63
N ARG A 440 -26.48 -12.60 20.35
CA ARG A 440 -26.50 -12.49 21.82
C ARG A 440 -27.69 -11.69 22.35
N THR A 441 -28.33 -10.87 21.50
CA THR A 441 -29.41 -9.93 21.88
C THR A 441 -30.73 -10.24 21.19
N ASP A 442 -30.72 -10.51 19.88
CA ASP A 442 -31.87 -10.81 19.04
C ASP A 442 -31.48 -11.79 17.92
N LYS A 443 -31.90 -13.05 18.07
CA LYS A 443 -31.58 -14.12 17.11
C LYS A 443 -32.33 -13.98 15.78
N GLU A 444 -33.53 -13.40 15.77
CA GLU A 444 -34.31 -13.25 14.53
C GLU A 444 -33.66 -12.18 13.64
N ARG A 445 -33.31 -11.03 14.21
CA ARG A 445 -32.56 -9.98 13.51
C ARG A 445 -31.19 -10.45 13.06
N ALA A 446 -30.50 -11.26 13.87
CA ALA A 446 -29.23 -11.86 13.47
C ALA A 446 -29.37 -12.77 12.24
N ASN A 447 -30.45 -13.54 12.16
CA ASN A 447 -30.75 -14.40 11.01
C ASN A 447 -31.07 -13.59 9.75
N VAL A 448 -31.75 -12.45 9.86
CA VAL A 448 -31.96 -11.53 8.72
C VAL A 448 -30.63 -10.94 8.22
N LEU A 449 -29.76 -10.47 9.12
CA LEU A 449 -28.44 -9.94 8.77
C LEU A 449 -27.52 -11.02 8.16
N ARG A 450 -27.56 -12.25 8.68
CA ARG A 450 -26.90 -13.44 8.12
C ARG A 450 -27.39 -13.74 6.70
N GLY A 451 -28.69 -13.64 6.45
CA GLY A 451 -29.27 -13.79 5.11
C GLY A 451 -28.82 -12.71 4.12
N LEU A 452 -28.66 -11.46 4.57
CA LEU A 452 -28.08 -10.38 3.77
C LEU A 452 -26.60 -10.65 3.46
N TRP A 453 -25.80 -11.00 4.48
CA TRP A 453 -24.38 -11.33 4.32
C TRP A 453 -24.14 -12.46 3.31
N ALA A 454 -24.93 -13.53 3.39
CA ALA A 454 -24.85 -14.64 2.43
C ALA A 454 -25.17 -14.21 0.99
N ARG A 455 -26.19 -13.36 0.79
CA ARG A 455 -26.51 -12.80 -0.53
C ARG A 455 -25.38 -11.93 -1.09
N GLU A 456 -24.73 -11.13 -0.25
CA GLU A 456 -23.56 -10.33 -0.67
C GLU A 456 -22.36 -11.22 -1.06
N ARG A 457 -22.09 -12.31 -0.34
CA ARG A 457 -21.07 -13.29 -0.76
C ARG A 457 -21.42 -13.98 -2.07
N ALA A 458 -22.69 -14.35 -2.28
CA ALA A 458 -23.14 -14.91 -3.55
C ALA A 458 -23.05 -13.90 -4.72
N ARG A 459 -23.34 -12.61 -4.47
CA ARG A 459 -23.14 -11.50 -5.43
C ARG A 459 -21.68 -11.28 -5.80
N ALA A 460 -20.76 -11.52 -4.86
CA ALA A 460 -19.31 -11.52 -5.11
C ALA A 460 -18.81 -12.81 -5.81
N GLY A 461 -19.69 -13.76 -6.14
CA GLY A 461 -19.33 -15.04 -6.75
C GLY A 461 -18.79 -16.08 -5.76
N ASP A 462 -18.77 -15.80 -4.45
CA ASP A 462 -18.38 -16.75 -3.41
C ASP A 462 -19.61 -17.54 -2.90
N TYR A 463 -20.12 -18.39 -3.77
CA TYR A 463 -21.27 -19.25 -3.49
C TYR A 463 -21.00 -20.23 -2.33
N ALA A 464 -19.76 -20.66 -2.13
CA ALA A 464 -19.42 -21.60 -1.06
C ALA A 464 -19.46 -20.95 0.32
N ALA A 465 -18.86 -19.77 0.50
CA ALA A 465 -19.02 -19.02 1.74
C ALA A 465 -20.49 -18.65 2.00
N ALA A 466 -21.23 -18.25 0.95
CA ALA A 466 -22.66 -17.95 1.06
C ALA A 466 -23.47 -19.15 1.61
N VAL A 467 -23.17 -20.37 1.15
CA VAL A 467 -23.79 -21.60 1.65
C VAL A 467 -23.45 -21.84 3.12
N GLU A 468 -22.17 -21.74 3.54
CA GLU A 468 -21.81 -21.96 4.96
C GLU A 468 -22.45 -20.93 5.89
N ILE A 469 -22.53 -19.66 5.46
CA ILE A 469 -23.15 -18.57 6.22
C ILE A 469 -24.65 -18.84 6.42
N ILE A 470 -25.34 -19.32 5.38
CA ILE A 470 -26.81 -19.45 5.40
C ILE A 470 -27.29 -20.82 5.91
N TRP A 471 -26.44 -21.85 5.92
CA TRP A 471 -26.80 -23.23 6.27
C TRP A 471 -27.53 -23.43 7.63
N PRO A 472 -27.22 -22.66 8.70
CA PRO A 472 -27.98 -22.74 9.95
C PRO A 472 -29.45 -22.33 9.83
N LEU A 473 -29.84 -21.63 8.76
CA LEU A 473 -31.20 -21.16 8.50
C LEU A 473 -31.97 -22.21 7.68
N GLU A 474 -32.80 -23.02 8.34
CA GLU A 474 -33.57 -24.07 7.67
C GLU A 474 -34.49 -23.52 6.57
N SER A 475 -35.08 -22.34 6.80
CA SER A 475 -35.93 -21.62 5.84
C SER A 475 -35.22 -21.15 4.57
N ALA A 476 -33.90 -21.16 4.54
CA ALA A 476 -33.10 -20.73 3.39
C ALA A 476 -32.37 -21.87 2.67
N ARG A 477 -32.64 -23.14 3.04
CA ARG A 477 -32.01 -24.32 2.43
C ARG A 477 -32.27 -24.46 0.93
N GLU A 478 -33.42 -24.00 0.44
CA GLU A 478 -33.74 -23.97 -1.00
C GLU A 478 -32.77 -23.06 -1.78
N ILE A 479 -32.56 -21.84 -1.29
CA ILE A 479 -31.59 -20.88 -1.85
C ILE A 479 -30.16 -21.43 -1.75
N ALA A 480 -29.83 -22.10 -0.63
CA ALA A 480 -28.54 -22.76 -0.49
C ALA A 480 -28.34 -23.89 -1.51
N GLY A 481 -29.39 -24.63 -1.89
CA GLY A 481 -29.34 -25.66 -2.94
C GLY A 481 -28.94 -25.12 -4.31
N GLU A 482 -29.48 -23.97 -4.71
CA GLU A 482 -29.06 -23.25 -5.93
C GLU A 482 -27.57 -22.87 -5.90
N TRP A 483 -27.11 -22.31 -4.78
CA TRP A 483 -25.70 -21.93 -4.61
C TRP A 483 -24.75 -23.13 -4.54
N ILE A 484 -25.17 -24.24 -3.92
CA ILE A 484 -24.43 -25.52 -3.93
C ILE A 484 -24.24 -26.02 -5.37
N ARG A 485 -25.28 -25.94 -6.20
CA ARG A 485 -25.19 -26.34 -7.62
C ARG A 485 -24.14 -25.51 -8.36
N ARG A 486 -24.25 -24.18 -8.30
CA ARG A 486 -23.29 -23.23 -8.92
C ARG A 486 -21.86 -23.41 -8.41
N ALA A 487 -21.69 -23.60 -7.11
CA ALA A 487 -20.38 -23.84 -6.51
C ALA A 487 -19.77 -25.19 -6.96
N SER A 488 -20.59 -26.23 -7.13
CA SER A 488 -20.15 -27.52 -7.66
C SER A 488 -19.73 -27.44 -9.14
N GLU A 489 -20.44 -26.65 -9.95
CA GLU A 489 -20.12 -26.38 -11.36
C GLU A 489 -18.84 -25.56 -11.54
N GLY A 490 -18.50 -24.70 -10.57
CA GLY A 490 -17.24 -23.94 -10.56
C GLY A 490 -15.99 -24.81 -10.51
N GLY A 491 -16.06 -26.01 -9.91
CA GLY A 491 -14.95 -26.97 -9.82
C GLY A 491 -13.88 -26.64 -8.78
N GLY A 492 -12.73 -27.31 -8.85
CA GLY A 492 -11.63 -27.16 -7.90
C GLY A 492 -11.96 -27.67 -6.49
N ALA A 493 -11.08 -27.43 -5.50
CA ALA A 493 -11.26 -27.93 -4.13
C ALA A 493 -12.60 -27.50 -3.49
N VAL A 494 -13.08 -26.29 -3.81
CA VAL A 494 -14.38 -25.78 -3.37
C VAL A 494 -15.54 -26.55 -4.02
N GLY A 495 -15.49 -26.73 -5.35
CA GLY A 495 -16.50 -27.50 -6.08
C GLY A 495 -16.58 -28.96 -5.63
N GLY A 496 -15.45 -29.59 -5.31
CA GLY A 496 -15.39 -30.93 -4.72
C GLY A 496 -16.17 -31.03 -3.40
N ARG A 497 -15.96 -30.09 -2.46
CA ARG A 497 -16.74 -30.05 -1.21
C ARG A 497 -18.23 -29.84 -1.45
N MET A 498 -18.59 -28.98 -2.41
CA MET A 498 -19.98 -28.66 -2.71
C MET A 498 -20.69 -29.78 -3.47
N LEU A 499 -19.99 -30.55 -4.32
CA LEU A 499 -20.52 -31.77 -4.94
C LEU A 499 -20.84 -32.83 -3.86
N ALA A 500 -19.98 -33.00 -2.86
CA ALA A 500 -20.26 -33.87 -1.73
C ALA A 500 -21.49 -33.39 -0.92
N ARG A 501 -21.59 -32.08 -0.63
CA ARG A 501 -22.79 -31.51 0.04
C ARG A 501 -24.06 -31.66 -0.81
N ARG A 502 -23.97 -31.58 -2.14
CA ARG A 502 -25.09 -31.83 -3.05
C ARG A 502 -25.61 -33.26 -2.92
N LEU A 503 -24.72 -34.26 -2.87
CA LEU A 503 -25.07 -35.67 -2.59
C LEU A 503 -25.73 -35.88 -1.22
N SER A 504 -25.48 -35.01 -0.24
CA SER A 504 -26.14 -35.10 1.08
C SER A 504 -27.59 -34.65 1.06
N LEU A 505 -27.97 -33.83 0.08
CA LEU A 505 -29.33 -33.32 -0.12
C LEU A 505 -30.10 -34.17 -1.13
N GLU A 506 -29.44 -34.55 -2.23
CA GLU A 506 -30.03 -35.25 -3.38
C GLU A 506 -29.10 -36.41 -3.82
N ASP A 507 -29.45 -37.65 -3.48
CA ASP A 507 -28.73 -38.86 -3.96
C ASP A 507 -29.23 -39.26 -5.38
N GLY A 508 -29.07 -38.33 -6.32
CA GLY A 508 -29.43 -38.49 -7.74
C GLY A 508 -28.38 -39.23 -8.55
N GLU A 509 -28.80 -40.00 -9.56
CA GLU A 509 -27.89 -40.79 -10.40
C GLU A 509 -26.88 -39.94 -11.17
N GLU A 510 -27.32 -38.79 -11.69
CA GLU A 510 -26.44 -37.83 -12.38
C GLU A 510 -25.31 -37.34 -11.46
N ILE A 511 -25.63 -37.00 -10.22
CA ILE A 511 -24.68 -36.46 -9.23
C ILE A 511 -23.70 -37.56 -8.79
N ARG A 512 -24.18 -38.81 -8.62
CA ARG A 512 -23.31 -39.98 -8.42
C ARG A 512 -22.34 -40.15 -9.57
N ASN A 513 -22.81 -40.07 -10.82
CA ASN A 513 -21.98 -40.23 -12.00
C ASN A 513 -20.92 -39.12 -12.14
N GLN A 514 -21.26 -37.88 -11.78
CA GLN A 514 -20.30 -36.76 -11.68
C GLN A 514 -19.22 -37.02 -10.62
N ALA A 515 -19.60 -37.51 -9.44
CA ALA A 515 -18.66 -37.86 -8.37
C ALA A 515 -17.76 -39.06 -8.73
N ILE A 516 -18.31 -40.06 -9.45
CA ILE A 516 -17.53 -41.18 -9.99
C ILE A 516 -16.52 -40.66 -11.02
N ALA A 517 -16.93 -39.85 -11.98
CA ALA A 517 -16.05 -39.28 -13.01
C ALA A 517 -14.91 -38.46 -12.38
N LEU A 518 -15.20 -37.63 -11.37
CA LEU A 518 -14.19 -36.91 -10.59
C LEU A 518 -13.15 -37.86 -9.97
N LEU A 519 -13.58 -38.97 -9.37
CA LEU A 519 -12.70 -39.94 -8.71
C LEU A 519 -11.94 -40.86 -9.69
N GLU A 520 -12.41 -41.02 -10.92
CA GLU A 520 -11.75 -41.85 -11.95
C GLU A 520 -10.77 -41.07 -12.84
N GLU A 521 -10.97 -39.75 -13.00
CA GLU A 521 -10.08 -38.89 -13.78
C GLU A 521 -8.71 -38.73 -13.08
N LYS A 522 -7.71 -39.49 -13.54
CA LYS A 522 -6.32 -39.44 -13.05
C LYS A 522 -5.55 -38.23 -13.59
N ASN A 523 -5.90 -37.05 -13.10
CA ASN A 523 -5.25 -35.79 -13.41
C ASN A 523 -4.68 -35.13 -12.14
N ALA A 524 -3.45 -34.61 -12.18
CA ALA A 524 -2.80 -33.92 -11.06
C ALA A 524 -3.58 -32.67 -10.61
N GLU A 525 -4.12 -31.90 -11.56
CA GLU A 525 -4.81 -30.64 -11.27
C GLU A 525 -6.12 -30.84 -10.51
N ARG A 526 -6.82 -31.95 -10.76
CA ARG A 526 -8.02 -32.34 -10.01
C ARG A 526 -7.71 -33.04 -8.69
N ALA A 527 -6.46 -33.27 -8.33
CA ALA A 527 -6.15 -34.04 -7.11
C ALA A 527 -6.62 -33.31 -5.84
N ALA A 528 -6.51 -31.97 -5.79
CA ALA A 528 -7.08 -31.15 -4.72
C ALA A 528 -8.62 -31.19 -4.69
N GLU A 529 -9.28 -31.25 -5.85
CA GLU A 529 -10.74 -31.41 -5.99
C GLU A 529 -11.20 -32.79 -5.50
N ARG A 530 -10.48 -33.86 -5.86
CA ARG A 530 -10.71 -35.24 -5.38
C ARG A 530 -10.52 -35.36 -3.88
N LEU A 531 -9.43 -34.80 -3.32
CA LEU A 531 -9.18 -34.79 -1.89
C LEU A 531 -10.31 -34.07 -1.14
N ALA A 532 -10.65 -32.85 -1.55
CA ALA A 532 -11.66 -32.04 -0.87
C ALA A 532 -13.07 -32.64 -0.98
N PHE A 533 -13.41 -33.32 -2.08
CA PHE A 533 -14.61 -34.15 -2.17
C PHE A 533 -14.58 -35.32 -1.17
N ALA A 534 -13.47 -36.03 -1.11
CA ALA A 534 -13.36 -37.25 -0.31
C ALA A 534 -13.29 -36.99 1.20
N GLU A 535 -12.69 -35.88 1.63
CA GLU A 535 -12.70 -35.42 3.02
C GLU A 535 -14.12 -35.14 3.55
N MET A 536 -15.08 -34.87 2.66
CA MET A 536 -16.49 -34.70 3.03
C MET A 536 -17.27 -36.01 3.12
N LEU A 537 -16.76 -37.14 2.59
CA LEU A 537 -17.47 -38.44 2.63
C LEU A 537 -17.88 -38.92 4.05
N PRO A 538 -17.12 -38.68 5.14
CA PRO A 538 -17.58 -38.98 6.50
C PRO A 538 -18.86 -38.24 6.92
N SER A 539 -19.10 -37.03 6.41
CA SER A 539 -20.36 -36.32 6.65
C SER A 539 -21.55 -36.93 5.90
N LEU A 540 -21.27 -37.76 4.87
CA LEU A 540 -22.27 -38.45 4.05
C LEU A 540 -22.59 -39.87 4.54
N ALA A 541 -22.16 -40.28 5.75
CA ALA A 541 -22.25 -41.67 6.21
C ALA A 541 -23.69 -42.27 6.22
N GLY A 542 -24.74 -41.44 6.17
CA GLY A 542 -26.14 -41.86 6.01
C GLY A 542 -26.63 -42.03 4.56
N CYS A 543 -25.89 -41.58 3.55
CA CYS A 543 -26.25 -41.66 2.13
C CYS A 543 -25.89 -43.04 1.56
N ALA A 544 -26.76 -43.61 0.70
CA ALA A 544 -26.52 -44.90 0.07
C ALA A 544 -25.22 -44.91 -0.76
N SER A 545 -24.92 -43.78 -1.40
CA SER A 545 -23.73 -43.56 -2.22
C SER A 545 -22.39 -43.46 -1.47
N ALA A 546 -22.39 -43.22 -0.16
CA ALA A 546 -21.15 -42.92 0.56
C ALA A 546 -20.18 -44.10 0.60
N ARG A 547 -20.67 -45.34 0.82
CA ARG A 547 -19.82 -46.54 0.87
C ARG A 547 -19.15 -46.85 -0.48
N PRO A 548 -19.86 -46.92 -1.63
CA PRO A 548 -19.22 -47.10 -2.94
C PRO A 548 -18.21 -46.01 -3.29
N LEU A 549 -18.56 -44.73 -3.04
CA LEU A 549 -17.68 -43.60 -3.35
C LEU A 549 -16.42 -43.60 -2.47
N ALA A 550 -16.53 -43.91 -1.17
CA ALA A 550 -15.37 -44.04 -0.28
C ALA A 550 -14.42 -45.16 -0.70
N ARG A 551 -14.93 -46.33 -1.13
CA ARG A 551 -14.10 -47.41 -1.67
C ARG A 551 -13.30 -47.00 -2.91
N ARG A 552 -13.88 -46.16 -3.79
CA ARG A 552 -13.18 -45.62 -4.96
C ARG A 552 -12.18 -44.53 -4.55
N ALA A 553 -12.59 -43.61 -3.68
CA ALA A 553 -11.76 -42.51 -3.16
C ALA A 553 -10.48 -43.02 -2.46
N VAL A 554 -10.55 -44.02 -1.58
CA VAL A 554 -9.37 -44.60 -0.91
C VAL A 554 -8.29 -44.99 -1.91
N ARG A 555 -8.67 -45.70 -2.98
CA ARG A 555 -7.74 -46.17 -4.02
C ARG A 555 -7.15 -45.01 -4.82
N THR A 556 -7.98 -44.03 -5.17
CA THR A 556 -7.55 -42.85 -5.94
C THR A 556 -6.60 -41.95 -5.12
N LEU A 557 -6.96 -41.60 -3.89
CA LEU A 557 -6.16 -40.73 -3.03
C LEU A 557 -4.83 -41.35 -2.62
N TRP A 558 -4.77 -42.69 -2.44
CA TRP A 558 -3.50 -43.36 -2.22
C TRP A 558 -2.58 -43.21 -3.44
N GLY A 559 -3.13 -43.33 -4.66
CA GLY A 559 -2.40 -43.06 -5.90
C GLY A 559 -1.95 -41.61 -6.04
N ASP A 560 -2.82 -40.65 -5.71
CA ASP A 560 -2.52 -39.21 -5.75
C ASP A 560 -1.42 -38.82 -4.73
N ALA A 561 -1.47 -39.38 -3.52
CA ALA A 561 -0.44 -39.20 -2.51
C ALA A 561 0.89 -39.86 -2.93
N ASN A 562 0.84 -41.04 -3.56
CA ASN A 562 2.02 -41.72 -4.08
C ASN A 562 2.71 -40.93 -5.21
N ALA A 563 1.92 -40.23 -6.05
CA ALA A 563 2.41 -39.32 -7.09
C ALA A 563 2.87 -37.94 -6.55
N GLY A 564 2.69 -37.70 -5.25
CA GLY A 564 2.99 -36.43 -4.58
C GLY A 564 2.08 -35.27 -5.04
N TRP A 565 0.86 -35.56 -5.50
CA TRP A 565 -0.12 -34.55 -5.94
C TRP A 565 -0.94 -33.97 -4.78
N ILE A 566 -1.08 -34.72 -3.68
CA ILE A 566 -1.80 -34.31 -2.48
C ILE A 566 -1.05 -34.70 -1.21
N ASN A 567 -1.32 -33.98 -0.13
CA ASN A 567 -0.89 -34.33 1.22
C ASN A 567 -2.12 -34.62 2.08
N ILE A 568 -2.54 -35.88 2.13
CA ILE A 568 -3.67 -36.32 2.97
C ILE A 568 -3.20 -36.74 4.36
N THR A 569 -3.88 -36.27 5.40
CA THR A 569 -3.51 -36.60 6.78
C THR A 569 -3.84 -38.08 7.11
N PRO A 570 -2.98 -38.81 7.85
CA PRO A 570 -3.27 -40.19 8.27
C PRO A 570 -4.55 -40.37 9.11
N PRO A 571 -5.01 -39.41 9.93
CA PRO A 571 -6.35 -39.44 10.51
C PRO A 571 -7.46 -39.33 9.46
N GLY A 572 -7.40 -38.36 8.54
CA GLY A 572 -8.43 -38.16 7.52
C GLY A 572 -8.58 -39.36 6.58
N PHE A 573 -7.48 -39.96 6.15
CA PHE A 573 -7.50 -41.17 5.32
C PHE A 573 -8.13 -42.38 6.05
N ARG A 574 -7.86 -42.53 7.36
CA ARG A 574 -8.49 -43.58 8.19
C ARG A 574 -10.00 -43.37 8.37
N GLU A 575 -10.47 -42.13 8.39
CA GLU A 575 -11.91 -41.83 8.40
C GLU A 575 -12.59 -42.24 7.09
N ILE A 576 -11.99 -41.96 5.93
CA ILE A 576 -12.52 -42.39 4.64
C ILE A 576 -12.52 -43.94 4.53
N LEU A 577 -11.48 -44.61 5.04
CA LEU A 577 -11.42 -46.08 5.18
C LEU A 577 -12.51 -46.65 6.10
N ARG A 578 -12.93 -45.89 7.13
CA ARG A 578 -14.04 -46.26 8.02
C ARG A 578 -15.38 -46.19 7.29
N VAL A 579 -15.61 -45.14 6.51
CA VAL A 579 -16.83 -44.97 5.68
C VAL A 579 -16.93 -46.02 4.57
N ALA A 580 -15.81 -46.44 3.98
CA ALA A 580 -15.77 -47.46 2.94
C ALA A 580 -16.31 -48.84 3.40
N ASP A 581 -16.22 -49.12 4.71
CA ASP A 581 -16.68 -50.36 5.36
C ASP A 581 -16.39 -51.62 4.53
N ASP A 582 -15.10 -51.82 4.24
CA ASP A 582 -14.57 -52.88 3.37
C ASP A 582 -13.35 -53.52 4.08
N GLY A 583 -13.53 -54.76 4.52
CA GLY A 583 -12.53 -55.49 5.29
C GLY A 583 -11.32 -55.91 4.47
N ALA A 584 -11.50 -56.19 3.17
CA ALA A 584 -10.39 -56.54 2.27
C ALA A 584 -9.56 -55.29 1.96
N LEU A 585 -10.22 -54.18 1.60
CA LEU A 585 -9.55 -52.90 1.38
C LEU A 585 -8.77 -52.44 2.61
N ARG A 586 -9.29 -52.67 3.83
CA ARG A 586 -8.58 -52.34 5.08
C ARG A 586 -7.33 -53.19 5.32
N ALA A 587 -7.28 -54.42 4.81
CA ALA A 587 -6.11 -55.30 4.89
C ALA A 587 -5.07 -55.00 3.80
N ASP A 588 -5.52 -54.65 2.59
CA ASP A 588 -4.67 -54.41 1.42
C ASP A 588 -4.01 -53.02 1.39
N VAL A 589 -4.53 -52.05 2.15
CA VAL A 589 -4.06 -50.66 2.10
C VAL A 589 -2.71 -50.48 2.81
N LEU A 590 -1.69 -50.18 2.00
CA LEU A 590 -0.36 -49.82 2.46
C LEU A 590 -0.36 -48.47 3.22
N PRO A 591 0.62 -48.24 4.13
CA PRO A 591 0.83 -46.93 4.73
C PRO A 591 0.91 -45.81 3.69
N LEU A 592 0.42 -44.62 4.04
CA LEU A 592 0.47 -43.47 3.13
C LEU A 592 1.94 -43.12 2.80
N PRO A 593 2.30 -42.99 1.52
CA PRO A 593 3.64 -42.60 1.11
C PRO A 593 3.92 -41.14 1.47
N GLN A 594 5.13 -40.86 1.96
CA GLN A 594 5.61 -39.50 2.31
C GLN A 594 6.30 -38.83 1.11
N THR A 595 5.76 -38.99 -0.11
CA THR A 595 6.35 -38.46 -1.34
C THR A 595 6.09 -36.97 -1.46
N VAL A 596 6.90 -36.15 -0.78
CA VAL A 596 6.88 -34.69 -0.91
C VAL A 596 7.59 -34.28 -2.20
N ARG A 597 6.87 -33.65 -3.14
CA ARG A 597 7.49 -33.00 -4.30
C ARG A 597 8.39 -31.85 -3.82
N LYS A 598 9.64 -31.82 -4.30
CA LYS A 598 10.56 -30.69 -4.04
C LYS A 598 10.06 -29.45 -4.76
N THR A 599 10.00 -28.33 -4.06
CA THR A 599 9.61 -27.05 -4.67
C THR A 599 10.69 -26.51 -5.61
N LEU A 600 10.38 -25.57 -6.50
CA LEU A 600 11.36 -24.91 -7.38
C LEU A 600 12.59 -24.40 -6.59
N SER A 601 12.36 -23.78 -5.44
CA SER A 601 13.42 -23.30 -4.53
C SER A 601 14.27 -24.42 -3.91
N GLN A 602 13.76 -25.64 -3.83
CA GLN A 602 14.43 -26.85 -3.31
C GLN A 602 15.04 -27.75 -4.41
N GLN A 603 14.72 -27.53 -5.70
CA GLN A 603 15.15 -28.39 -6.79
C GLN A 603 16.63 -28.23 -7.18
N GLY A 604 17.30 -27.16 -6.70
CA GLY A 604 18.77 -27.08 -6.65
C GLY A 604 19.44 -26.63 -7.95
N GLY A 605 19.50 -25.31 -8.15
CA GLY A 605 20.48 -24.62 -9.01
C GLY A 605 20.33 -24.77 -10.54
N LYS A 606 19.69 -25.84 -11.03
CA LYS A 606 19.46 -26.04 -12.47
C LYS A 606 18.22 -25.26 -12.93
N THR A 607 18.42 -24.26 -13.79
CA THR A 607 17.35 -23.55 -14.49
C THR A 607 16.52 -24.51 -15.33
N LEU A 608 15.19 -24.43 -15.21
CA LEU A 608 14.26 -25.05 -16.14
C LEU A 608 14.15 -24.18 -17.40
N GLU A 609 14.62 -24.67 -18.53
CA GLU A 609 14.52 -23.95 -19.82
C GLU A 609 13.33 -24.44 -20.64
N ILE A 610 12.55 -23.49 -21.16
CA ILE A 610 11.38 -23.73 -22.02
C ILE A 610 11.53 -22.84 -23.25
N ALA A 611 11.99 -23.41 -24.37
CA ALA A 611 12.10 -22.69 -25.64
C ALA A 611 10.88 -22.97 -26.51
N VAL A 612 10.25 -21.90 -27.02
CA VAL A 612 9.16 -21.97 -28.01
C VAL A 612 9.61 -21.29 -29.29
N ALA A 613 9.52 -22.03 -30.40
CA ALA A 613 9.98 -21.58 -31.71
C ALA A 613 9.09 -20.47 -32.29
N ALA A 614 9.61 -19.71 -33.26
CA ALA A 614 8.97 -18.52 -33.82
C ALA A 614 7.83 -18.84 -34.82
N ASP A 615 7.77 -20.08 -35.31
CA ASP A 615 6.73 -20.63 -36.18
C ASP A 615 5.57 -21.27 -35.39
N ASP A 616 5.83 -21.74 -34.17
CA ASP A 616 4.86 -22.30 -33.23
C ASP A 616 3.91 -21.22 -32.66
N THR A 617 2.93 -20.83 -33.47
CA THR A 617 2.08 -19.64 -33.29
C THR A 617 0.59 -19.96 -33.33
N GLY A 618 -0.22 -19.13 -32.67
CA GLY A 618 -1.68 -19.09 -32.82
C GLY A 618 -2.12 -18.12 -33.92
N SER A 619 -3.42 -18.14 -34.25
CA SER A 619 -4.04 -17.21 -35.22
C SER A 619 -4.38 -15.83 -34.61
N LEU A 620 -4.56 -15.77 -33.28
CA LEU A 620 -5.04 -14.60 -32.55
C LEU A 620 -4.03 -14.17 -31.49
N ALA A 621 -3.58 -12.91 -31.58
CA ALA A 621 -2.76 -12.28 -30.55
C ALA A 621 -3.50 -12.20 -29.20
N ILE A 622 -2.83 -12.58 -28.12
CA ILE A 622 -3.38 -12.48 -26.76
C ILE A 622 -2.85 -11.19 -26.13
N TYR A 623 -3.73 -10.46 -25.42
CA TYR A 623 -3.40 -9.18 -24.77
C TYR A 623 -3.26 -9.33 -23.25
N ASP A 624 -4.01 -10.24 -22.64
CA ASP A 624 -3.89 -10.64 -21.24
C ASP A 624 -4.49 -12.05 -21.08
N ALA A 625 -4.04 -12.78 -20.07
CA ALA A 625 -4.56 -14.10 -19.74
C ALA A 625 -4.53 -14.34 -18.23
N ALA A 626 -5.50 -15.12 -17.75
CA ALA A 626 -5.57 -15.53 -16.35
C ALA A 626 -5.92 -17.02 -16.26
N TYR A 627 -5.06 -17.77 -15.56
CA TYR A 627 -5.37 -19.11 -15.09
C TYR A 627 -6.32 -19.05 -13.89
N LEU A 628 -7.43 -19.79 -13.95
CA LEU A 628 -8.47 -19.80 -12.92
C LEU A 628 -8.27 -20.96 -11.93
N PRO A 629 -8.75 -20.87 -10.67
CA PRO A 629 -8.57 -21.92 -9.65
C PRO A 629 -9.16 -23.30 -10.02
N ASN A 630 -10.05 -23.35 -11.01
CA ASN A 630 -10.62 -24.59 -11.54
C ASN A 630 -9.82 -25.18 -12.73
N GLY A 631 -8.71 -24.55 -13.13
CA GLY A 631 -7.84 -24.95 -14.23
C GLY A 631 -8.24 -24.44 -15.62
N GLN A 632 -9.34 -23.71 -15.74
CA GLN A 632 -9.70 -23.02 -16.98
C GLN A 632 -8.81 -21.78 -17.20
N CYS A 633 -8.82 -21.22 -18.41
CA CYS A 633 -8.09 -19.99 -18.72
C CYS A 633 -9.06 -18.94 -19.29
N LEU A 634 -9.03 -17.72 -18.76
CA LEU A 634 -9.69 -16.56 -19.37
C LEU A 634 -8.65 -15.81 -20.21
N VAL A 635 -8.93 -15.54 -21.49
CA VAL A 635 -8.03 -14.83 -22.41
C VAL A 635 -8.69 -13.60 -23.02
N ALA A 636 -7.96 -12.49 -23.02
CA ALA A 636 -8.37 -11.20 -23.57
C ALA A 636 -7.74 -10.97 -24.94
N LEU A 637 -8.56 -10.67 -25.94
CA LEU A 637 -8.22 -10.68 -27.37
C LEU A 637 -8.35 -9.29 -28.02
N GLY A 638 -8.22 -8.23 -27.22
CA GLY A 638 -8.35 -6.85 -27.65
C GLY A 638 -9.79 -6.54 -28.06
N GLU A 639 -9.97 -6.05 -29.28
CA GLU A 639 -11.29 -5.73 -29.85
C GLU A 639 -12.13 -6.97 -30.22
N VAL A 640 -11.50 -8.15 -30.37
CA VAL A 640 -12.22 -9.39 -30.66
C VAL A 640 -13.10 -9.79 -29.48
N GLY A 641 -12.74 -9.39 -28.25
CA GLY A 641 -13.47 -9.70 -27.03
C GLY A 641 -12.66 -10.55 -26.05
N THR A 642 -13.35 -11.41 -25.31
CA THR A 642 -12.76 -12.31 -24.30
C THR A 642 -13.20 -13.76 -24.56
N ARG A 643 -12.39 -14.77 -24.25
CA ARG A 643 -12.79 -16.18 -24.32
C ARG A 643 -12.46 -16.91 -23.01
N LEU A 644 -13.37 -17.76 -22.57
CA LEU A 644 -13.13 -18.75 -21.52
C LEU A 644 -12.76 -20.08 -22.18
N LEU A 645 -11.59 -20.61 -21.84
CA LEU A 645 -11.03 -21.84 -22.39
C LEU A 645 -11.11 -22.98 -21.38
N SER A 646 -11.40 -24.20 -21.87
CA SER A 646 -11.28 -25.44 -21.11
C SER A 646 -9.82 -25.72 -20.77
N ARG A 647 -9.59 -26.73 -19.92
CA ARG A 647 -8.25 -27.23 -19.59
C ARG A 647 -7.47 -27.67 -20.84
N ASP A 648 -8.18 -28.20 -21.84
CA ASP A 648 -7.63 -28.61 -23.14
C ASP A 648 -7.50 -27.46 -24.16
N GLY A 649 -7.75 -26.21 -23.74
CA GLY A 649 -7.70 -25.02 -24.61
C GLY A 649 -8.90 -24.82 -25.54
N ARG A 650 -9.95 -25.66 -25.46
CA ARG A 650 -11.18 -25.48 -26.26
C ARG A 650 -11.98 -24.29 -25.75
N THR A 651 -12.52 -23.45 -26.63
CA THR A 651 -13.38 -22.35 -26.21
C THR A 651 -14.70 -22.89 -25.64
N ILE A 652 -15.00 -22.55 -24.38
CA ILE A 652 -16.26 -22.87 -23.68
C ILE A 652 -17.31 -21.80 -24.00
N VAL A 653 -16.92 -20.53 -23.89
CA VAL A 653 -17.75 -19.37 -24.23
C VAL A 653 -16.87 -18.23 -24.73
N HIS A 654 -17.42 -17.45 -25.65
CA HIS A 654 -16.84 -16.21 -26.13
C HIS A 654 -17.73 -15.05 -25.70
N PHE A 655 -17.12 -14.03 -25.10
CA PHE A 655 -17.75 -12.77 -24.75
C PHE A 655 -17.34 -11.70 -25.77
N ASP A 656 -18.33 -10.96 -26.27
CA ASP A 656 -18.18 -9.91 -27.28
C ASP A 656 -17.71 -8.57 -26.70
N GLN A 657 -17.64 -8.43 -25.36
CA GLN A 657 -17.10 -7.22 -24.74
C GLN A 657 -15.56 -7.17 -24.91
N PRO A 658 -15.00 -6.08 -25.46
CA PRO A 658 -13.57 -5.96 -25.72
C PRO A 658 -12.77 -5.94 -24.41
N ALA A 659 -11.60 -6.57 -24.42
CA ALA A 659 -10.70 -6.58 -23.27
C ALA A 659 -9.23 -6.64 -23.74
N HIS A 660 -8.40 -5.77 -23.17
CA HIS A 660 -6.95 -5.74 -23.32
C HIS A 660 -6.23 -6.11 -22.02
N ARG A 661 -6.91 -5.91 -20.87
CA ARG A 661 -6.47 -6.34 -19.54
C ARG A 661 -7.63 -7.02 -18.82
N LEU A 662 -7.31 -7.94 -17.92
CA LEU A 662 -8.26 -8.67 -17.09
C LEU A 662 -7.98 -8.38 -15.61
N VAL A 663 -9.05 -8.33 -14.83
CA VAL A 663 -9.01 -8.32 -13.36
C VAL A 663 -9.89 -9.46 -12.86
N VAL A 664 -9.35 -10.40 -12.08
CA VAL A 664 -10.04 -11.66 -11.75
C VAL A 664 -10.34 -11.75 -10.26
N SER A 665 -11.50 -12.29 -9.89
CA SER A 665 -11.87 -12.49 -8.50
C SER A 665 -11.02 -13.58 -7.84
N ASN A 666 -10.78 -13.49 -6.53
CA ASN A 666 -10.09 -14.54 -5.75
C ASN A 666 -10.70 -15.93 -5.92
N THR A 667 -12.01 -16.00 -6.19
CA THR A 667 -12.76 -17.24 -6.46
C THR A 667 -12.60 -17.75 -7.90
N GLY A 668 -12.15 -16.90 -8.83
CA GLY A 668 -12.12 -17.17 -10.27
C GLY A 668 -13.49 -17.30 -10.93
N ASN A 669 -14.57 -16.95 -10.21
CA ASN A 669 -15.93 -17.02 -10.72
C ASN A 669 -16.36 -15.75 -11.47
N HIS A 670 -15.78 -14.59 -11.13
CA HIS A 670 -16.07 -13.30 -11.77
C HIS A 670 -14.77 -12.65 -12.29
N ALA A 671 -14.90 -11.82 -13.33
CA ALA A 671 -13.81 -11.01 -13.84
C ALA A 671 -14.30 -9.65 -14.37
N ILE A 672 -13.40 -8.68 -14.45
CA ILE A 672 -13.58 -7.38 -15.10
C ILE A 672 -12.64 -7.33 -16.31
N GLY A 673 -13.18 -7.03 -17.49
CA GLY A 673 -12.42 -6.75 -18.70
C GLY A 673 -12.20 -5.24 -18.86
N LEU A 674 -11.00 -4.85 -19.26
CA LEU A 674 -10.64 -3.45 -19.50
C LEU A 674 -10.14 -3.27 -20.93
N ALA A 675 -10.82 -2.46 -21.75
CA ALA A 675 -10.37 -2.07 -23.08
C ALA A 675 -9.96 -0.60 -23.14
N ARG A 676 -8.78 -0.32 -23.69
CA ARG A 676 -8.24 1.05 -23.69
C ARG A 676 -8.87 1.90 -24.80
N ARG A 677 -9.22 3.14 -24.46
CA ARG A 677 -9.84 4.17 -25.32
C ARG A 677 -9.11 5.50 -25.07
N GLY A 678 -7.89 5.61 -25.59
CA GLY A 678 -7.00 6.74 -25.32
C GLY A 678 -6.56 6.77 -23.85
N THR A 679 -7.05 7.76 -23.11
CA THR A 679 -6.85 7.95 -21.66
C THR A 679 -7.90 7.24 -20.79
N VAL A 680 -8.98 6.73 -21.39
CA VAL A 680 -10.12 6.11 -20.70
C VAL A 680 -10.08 4.59 -20.88
N TRP A 681 -10.61 3.84 -19.92
CA TRP A 681 -10.84 2.40 -20.00
C TRP A 681 -12.33 2.10 -20.08
N ARG A 682 -12.74 1.36 -21.10
CA ARG A 682 -14.05 0.72 -21.14
C ARG A 682 -14.02 -0.54 -20.28
N LEU A 683 -14.90 -0.60 -19.29
CA LEU A 683 -15.02 -1.69 -18.33
C LEU A 683 -16.19 -2.60 -18.70
N ALA A 684 -15.96 -3.90 -18.61
CA ALA A 684 -16.98 -4.94 -18.75
C ALA A 684 -16.90 -5.90 -17.57
N ARG A 685 -18.03 -6.47 -17.14
CA ARG A 685 -18.10 -7.49 -16.09
C ARG A 685 -18.47 -8.83 -16.70
N PHE A 686 -17.78 -9.87 -16.28
CA PHE A 686 -17.97 -11.26 -16.70
C PHE A 686 -18.33 -12.11 -15.48
N ASP A 687 -19.51 -12.72 -15.51
CA ASP A 687 -19.84 -13.86 -14.67
C ASP A 687 -19.45 -15.12 -15.45
N LEU A 688 -18.43 -15.83 -14.97
CA LEU A 688 -17.86 -17.00 -15.64
C LEU A 688 -18.64 -18.28 -15.31
N VAL A 689 -19.45 -18.27 -14.24
CA VAL A 689 -20.33 -19.37 -13.85
C VAL A 689 -21.61 -19.33 -14.68
N THR A 690 -22.31 -18.19 -14.71
CA THR A 690 -23.50 -18.01 -15.56
C THR A 690 -23.16 -17.70 -17.03
N ARG A 691 -21.86 -17.54 -17.34
CA ARG A 691 -21.31 -17.31 -18.69
C ARG A 691 -21.88 -16.06 -19.36
N ARG A 692 -22.07 -14.99 -18.58
CA ARG A 692 -22.64 -13.72 -19.03
C ARG A 692 -21.60 -12.60 -18.96
N GLY A 693 -21.40 -11.92 -20.08
CA GLY A 693 -20.66 -10.65 -20.15
C GLY A 693 -21.62 -9.46 -20.27
N VAL A 694 -21.28 -8.34 -19.63
CA VAL A 694 -22.04 -7.08 -19.68
C VAL A 694 -21.08 -5.89 -19.66
N THR A 695 -21.23 -4.94 -20.58
CA THR A 695 -20.54 -3.64 -20.52
C THR A 695 -20.99 -2.88 -19.27
N TRP A 696 -20.06 -2.37 -18.47
CA TRP A 696 -20.36 -1.73 -17.19
C TRP A 696 -20.31 -0.20 -17.28
N THR A 697 -19.16 0.37 -17.60
CA THR A 697 -18.95 1.83 -17.63
C THR A 697 -17.63 2.17 -18.32
N ASP A 698 -17.38 3.46 -18.60
CA ASP A 698 -16.09 3.98 -19.06
C ASP A 698 -15.45 4.84 -17.95
N ALA A 699 -14.18 4.58 -17.57
CA ALA A 699 -13.51 5.23 -16.43
C ALA A 699 -12.04 5.59 -16.72
N ALA A 700 -11.56 6.72 -16.18
CA ALA A 700 -10.20 7.22 -16.36
C ALA A 700 -9.23 6.69 -15.29
N LEU A 701 -8.81 5.43 -15.42
CA LEU A 701 -7.93 4.76 -14.44
C LEU A 701 -6.44 5.03 -14.70
N CYS A 702 -5.73 5.47 -13.66
CA CYS A 702 -4.28 5.66 -13.68
C CYS A 702 -3.53 4.35 -13.41
N ALA A 703 -3.92 3.63 -12.35
CA ALA A 703 -3.48 2.28 -12.01
C ALA A 703 -4.64 1.47 -11.39
N PHE A 704 -4.49 0.15 -11.34
CA PHE A 704 -5.50 -0.76 -10.78
C PHE A 704 -4.87 -2.04 -10.26
N ALA A 705 -5.47 -2.65 -9.24
CA ALA A 705 -5.12 -3.99 -8.80
C ALA A 705 -5.46 -5.01 -9.90
N PRO A 706 -4.57 -5.98 -10.20
CA PRO A 706 -4.81 -7.01 -11.22
C PRO A 706 -5.82 -8.07 -10.78
N ASP A 707 -6.21 -8.08 -9.51
CA ASP A 707 -7.13 -9.03 -8.88
C ASP A 707 -7.95 -8.34 -7.77
N TYR A 708 -9.06 -8.98 -7.36
CA TYR A 708 -10.00 -8.43 -6.39
C TYR A 708 -10.76 -9.52 -5.63
N ASP A 709 -11.50 -9.17 -4.57
CA ASP A 709 -12.20 -10.17 -3.73
C ASP A 709 -13.58 -10.61 -4.25
N GLY A 710 -13.98 -10.13 -5.43
CA GLY A 710 -15.33 -10.29 -5.98
C GLY A 710 -16.29 -9.13 -5.64
N SER A 711 -15.93 -8.26 -4.69
CA SER A 711 -16.74 -7.12 -4.23
C SER A 711 -16.00 -5.77 -4.33
N LEU A 712 -14.80 -5.67 -3.76
CA LEU A 712 -13.99 -4.45 -3.69
C LEU A 712 -12.79 -4.55 -4.63
N TRP A 713 -12.72 -3.64 -5.61
CA TRP A 713 -11.60 -3.52 -6.54
C TRP A 713 -10.84 -2.20 -6.32
N PHE A 714 -9.52 -2.28 -6.13
CA PHE A 714 -8.68 -1.12 -5.87
C PHE A 714 -8.18 -0.49 -7.16
N VAL A 715 -8.43 0.82 -7.32
CA VAL A 715 -8.00 1.62 -8.47
C VAL A 715 -7.45 2.97 -8.01
N SER A 716 -6.62 3.60 -8.83
CA SER A 716 -6.32 5.02 -8.71
C SER A 716 -6.91 5.80 -9.88
N ILE A 717 -7.46 6.97 -9.56
CA ILE A 717 -8.02 7.94 -10.51
C ILE A 717 -7.47 9.30 -10.10
N GLU A 718 -6.79 9.97 -11.02
CA GLU A 718 -6.03 11.20 -10.73
C GLU A 718 -5.07 10.98 -9.54
N ASN A 719 -5.26 11.73 -8.45
CA ASN A 719 -4.46 11.64 -7.23
C ASN A 719 -5.19 10.87 -6.10
N ASP A 720 -6.27 10.17 -6.41
CA ASP A 720 -7.06 9.45 -5.40
C ASP A 720 -6.90 7.94 -5.55
N LEU A 721 -6.87 7.24 -4.41
CA LEU A 721 -7.01 5.79 -4.34
C LEU A 721 -8.43 5.44 -3.88
N LEU A 722 -9.06 4.51 -4.59
CA LEU A 722 -10.47 4.15 -4.43
C LEU A 722 -10.63 2.63 -4.30
N ALA A 723 -11.56 2.22 -3.44
CA ALA A 723 -12.09 0.84 -3.43
C ALA A 723 -13.49 0.85 -4.07
N ILE A 724 -13.53 0.49 -5.35
CA ILE A 724 -14.74 0.46 -6.17
C ILE A 724 -15.58 -0.77 -5.84
N ASP A 725 -16.89 -0.57 -5.77
CA ASP A 725 -17.89 -1.62 -5.70
C ASP A 725 -18.10 -2.29 -7.06
N ALA A 726 -17.55 -3.48 -7.24
CA ALA A 726 -17.71 -4.27 -8.46
C ALA A 726 -19.10 -4.94 -8.60
N THR A 727 -19.92 -4.97 -7.53
CA THR A 727 -21.27 -5.56 -7.56
C THR A 727 -22.37 -4.51 -7.79
N SER A 728 -22.10 -3.22 -7.54
CA SER A 728 -23.04 -2.13 -7.87
C SER A 728 -23.35 -2.05 -9.37
N GLU A 729 -24.51 -1.52 -9.74
CA GLU A 729 -24.80 -1.17 -11.13
C GLU A 729 -24.03 0.10 -11.54
N GLY A 730 -23.87 1.05 -10.61
CA GLY A 730 -23.05 2.26 -10.78
C GLY A 730 -21.55 2.00 -10.70
N PHE A 731 -20.76 3.07 -10.76
CA PHE A 731 -19.30 3.05 -10.58
C PHE A 731 -18.94 3.57 -9.20
N ASP A 732 -19.50 2.95 -8.16
CA ASP A 732 -19.50 3.51 -6.81
C ASP A 732 -18.23 3.17 -6.03
N ALA A 733 -17.77 4.06 -5.16
CA ALA A 733 -16.65 3.83 -4.25
C ALA A 733 -17.16 3.61 -2.81
N LEU A 734 -16.81 2.47 -2.21
CA LEU A 734 -17.07 2.22 -0.78
C LEU A 734 -15.98 2.80 0.12
N TRP A 735 -14.84 3.19 -0.43
CA TRP A 735 -13.76 3.88 0.29
C TRP A 735 -12.90 4.70 -0.66
N ARG A 736 -12.34 5.79 -0.13
CA ARG A 736 -11.47 6.75 -0.82
C ARG A 736 -10.36 7.20 0.12
N MET A 737 -9.13 7.27 -0.40
CA MET A 737 -8.04 8.04 0.17
C MET A 737 -7.72 9.19 -0.81
N PRO A 738 -8.16 10.42 -0.52
CA PRO A 738 -8.03 11.53 -1.45
C PRO A 738 -6.66 12.21 -1.36
N ASN A 739 -6.29 12.94 -2.41
CA ASN A 739 -5.13 13.86 -2.42
C ASN A 739 -3.77 13.20 -2.10
N ILE A 740 -3.47 12.08 -2.75
CA ILE A 740 -2.14 11.46 -2.68
C ILE A 740 -1.12 12.40 -3.34
N GLU A 741 0.02 12.60 -2.66
CA GLU A 741 1.13 13.40 -3.15
C GLU A 741 1.88 12.63 -4.25
N GLY A 742 1.42 12.79 -5.50
CA GLY A 742 1.97 12.12 -6.68
C GLY A 742 1.03 11.08 -7.28
N THR A 743 1.54 10.32 -8.26
CA THR A 743 0.76 9.34 -9.01
C THR A 743 0.99 7.93 -8.49
N VAL A 744 -0.07 7.17 -8.23
CA VAL A 744 0.02 5.73 -7.94
C VAL A 744 0.46 5.00 -9.22
N ALA A 745 1.63 4.38 -9.18
CA ALA A 745 2.24 3.68 -10.32
C ALA A 745 1.88 2.17 -10.36
N ALA A 746 1.74 1.54 -9.19
CA ALA A 746 1.41 0.12 -9.08
C ALA A 746 0.56 -0.16 -7.84
N ILE A 747 -0.32 -1.17 -7.94
CA ILE A 747 -1.22 -1.66 -6.89
C ILE A 747 -1.17 -3.19 -6.91
N SER A 748 -0.96 -3.83 -5.77
CA SER A 748 -0.97 -5.29 -5.62
C SER A 748 -1.58 -5.69 -4.29
N ARG A 749 -2.38 -6.77 -4.28
CA ARG A 749 -3.12 -7.20 -3.08
C ARG A 749 -3.33 -8.71 -2.96
N THR A 750 -3.44 -9.17 -1.73
CA THR A 750 -3.91 -10.51 -1.32
C THR A 750 -5.24 -10.36 -0.58
N ALA A 751 -5.81 -11.46 -0.07
CA ALA A 751 -6.99 -11.40 0.79
C ALA A 751 -6.77 -10.61 2.10
N THR A 752 -5.52 -10.41 2.51
CA THR A 752 -5.12 -9.83 3.81
C THR A 752 -4.34 -8.53 3.70
N ASP A 753 -3.69 -8.24 2.58
CA ASP A 753 -2.74 -7.13 2.45
C ASP A 753 -2.88 -6.44 1.10
N CYS A 754 -2.60 -5.14 1.03
CA CYS A 754 -2.62 -4.35 -0.18
C CYS A 754 -1.50 -3.32 -0.15
N SER A 755 -0.57 -3.41 -1.10
CA SER A 755 0.55 -2.49 -1.22
C SER A 755 0.45 -1.63 -2.47
N LEU A 756 0.93 -0.40 -2.34
CA LEU A 756 0.94 0.63 -3.37
C LEU A 756 2.36 1.13 -3.56
N LEU A 757 2.69 1.48 -4.80
CA LEU A 757 3.90 2.24 -5.12
C LEU A 757 3.49 3.59 -5.73
N ILE A 758 3.86 4.68 -5.05
CA ILE A 758 3.53 6.06 -5.44
C ILE A 758 4.81 6.73 -5.94
N ARG A 759 4.69 7.44 -7.05
CA ARG A 759 5.74 8.28 -7.64
C ARG A 759 5.35 9.74 -7.54
N ALA A 760 6.13 10.53 -6.82
CA ALA A 760 6.06 11.98 -6.87
C ALA A 760 7.23 12.53 -7.68
N GLN A 761 7.02 13.66 -8.35
CA GLN A 761 8.07 14.37 -9.07
C GLN A 761 7.79 15.87 -9.03
N GLY A 762 8.85 16.68 -9.02
CA GLY A 762 8.73 18.14 -8.95
C GLY A 762 9.99 18.87 -9.39
N GLU A 763 9.82 20.14 -9.74
CA GLU A 763 10.89 21.05 -10.17
C GLU A 763 11.10 22.20 -9.15
N THR A 764 10.41 22.15 -8.01
CA THR A 764 10.52 23.11 -6.92
C THR A 764 10.70 22.42 -5.58
N ASP A 765 11.38 23.09 -4.65
CA ASP A 765 11.41 22.70 -3.24
C ASP A 765 10.06 23.00 -2.54
N PRO A 766 9.85 22.55 -1.28
CA PRO A 766 8.64 22.82 -0.51
C PRO A 766 8.37 24.31 -0.22
N PHE A 767 9.27 25.22 -0.59
CA PHE A 767 9.13 26.67 -0.47
C PHE A 767 8.88 27.35 -1.83
N GLY A 768 8.66 26.57 -2.89
CA GLY A 768 8.38 27.05 -4.25
C GLY A 768 9.59 27.56 -5.01
N LYS A 769 10.82 27.30 -4.52
CA LYS A 769 12.04 27.71 -5.20
C LYS A 769 12.41 26.66 -6.27
N PRO A 770 12.77 27.05 -7.51
CA PRO A 770 13.22 26.11 -8.52
C PRO A 770 14.44 25.31 -8.05
N THR A 771 14.37 23.99 -8.23
CA THR A 771 15.44 23.02 -7.97
C THR A 771 15.68 22.17 -9.21
N ASP A 772 16.75 21.38 -9.21
CA ASP A 772 16.87 20.29 -10.18
C ASP A 772 15.63 19.36 -10.08
N PRO A 773 15.13 18.80 -11.20
CA PRO A 773 13.98 17.90 -11.19
C PRO A 773 14.23 16.70 -10.27
N TRP A 774 13.37 16.55 -9.27
CA TRP A 774 13.43 15.46 -8.31
C TRP A 774 12.33 14.43 -8.59
N VAL A 775 12.63 13.17 -8.28
CA VAL A 775 11.66 12.07 -8.28
C VAL A 775 11.79 11.38 -6.93
N SER A 776 10.68 11.20 -6.22
CA SER A 776 10.62 10.39 -5.01
C SER A 776 9.62 9.26 -5.20
N TRP A 777 9.87 8.17 -4.47
CA TRP A 777 9.02 7.00 -4.48
C TRP A 777 8.64 6.64 -3.05
N GLU A 778 7.38 6.27 -2.84
CA GLU A 778 6.87 5.80 -1.56
C GLU A 778 6.15 4.46 -1.72
N ARG A 779 6.36 3.57 -0.75
CA ARG A 779 5.57 2.34 -0.56
C ARG A 779 4.59 2.57 0.58
N TRP A 780 3.32 2.29 0.33
CA TRP A 780 2.26 2.30 1.35
C TRP A 780 1.70 0.88 1.48
N HIS A 781 1.50 0.40 2.70
CA HIS A 781 0.99 -0.94 2.99
C HIS A 781 -0.28 -0.89 3.83
N TYR A 782 -1.37 -1.46 3.33
CA TYR A 782 -2.67 -1.57 3.99
C TYR A 782 -2.98 -3.02 4.38
N VAL A 783 -3.59 -3.22 5.54
CA VAL A 783 -4.19 -4.52 5.92
C VAL A 783 -5.66 -4.54 5.55
N LEU A 784 -6.05 -5.59 4.80
CA LEU A 784 -7.40 -5.91 4.36
C LEU A 784 -8.06 -6.95 5.28
N PRO A 785 -9.40 -6.99 5.38
CA PRO A 785 -10.37 -6.04 4.81
C PRO A 785 -10.50 -4.74 5.64
N ALA A 786 -9.69 -4.56 6.69
CA ALA A 786 -9.81 -3.43 7.62
C ALA A 786 -9.37 -2.06 7.04
N LEU A 787 -8.85 -2.02 5.80
CA LEU A 787 -8.38 -0.81 5.11
C LEU A 787 -7.42 0.04 5.96
N THR A 788 -6.64 -0.60 6.82
CA THR A 788 -5.80 0.06 7.82
C THR A 788 -4.39 0.23 7.27
N LEU A 789 -3.96 1.48 7.05
CA LEU A 789 -2.57 1.80 6.70
C LEU A 789 -1.64 1.36 7.86
N ARG A 790 -0.65 0.52 7.56
CA ARG A 790 0.34 0.00 8.52
C ARG A 790 1.72 0.61 8.34
N ASP A 791 2.12 0.85 7.09
CA ASP A 791 3.42 1.44 6.75
C ASP A 791 3.27 2.48 5.63
N ARG A 792 4.05 3.56 5.74
CA ARG A 792 4.31 4.57 4.70
C ARG A 792 5.81 4.85 4.75
N GLY A 793 6.55 4.31 3.79
CA GLY A 793 8.00 4.43 3.72
C GLY A 793 8.46 4.99 2.39
N ALA A 794 9.37 5.98 2.42
CA ALA A 794 10.10 6.40 1.23
C ALA A 794 11.04 5.26 0.78
N ILE A 795 11.09 5.00 -0.52
CA ILE A 795 11.98 4.02 -1.14
C ILE A 795 12.87 4.74 -2.15
N GLU A 796 14.17 4.49 -2.08
CA GLU A 796 15.10 4.85 -3.15
C GLU A 796 14.89 3.89 -4.33
N ILE A 797 14.56 4.36 -5.54
CA ILE A 797 14.55 3.53 -6.76
C ILE A 797 15.78 3.86 -7.63
N THR A 798 16.46 2.82 -8.10
CA THR A 798 17.87 2.86 -8.53
C THR A 798 18.07 3.32 -9.98
N GLY A 799 17.68 4.55 -10.30
CA GLY A 799 17.81 5.10 -11.66
C GLY A 799 16.89 6.29 -12.01
N ALA A 800 16.12 6.80 -11.03
CA ALA A 800 14.86 7.52 -11.25
C ALA A 800 14.93 8.81 -12.08
N ALA A 801 16.11 9.38 -12.30
CA ALA A 801 16.30 10.55 -13.15
C ALA A 801 15.98 10.31 -14.64
N ASN A 802 16.04 9.07 -15.13
CA ASN A 802 16.02 8.78 -16.57
C ASN A 802 14.68 8.23 -17.12
N GLY A 803 13.66 8.02 -16.29
CA GLY A 803 12.29 7.70 -16.71
C GLY A 803 12.03 6.33 -17.36
N ASN A 804 13.07 5.51 -17.61
CA ASN A 804 12.97 4.16 -18.20
C ASN A 804 12.98 3.03 -17.15
N GLU A 805 12.51 3.32 -15.93
CA GLU A 805 12.48 2.34 -14.84
C GLU A 805 11.26 1.43 -14.95
N VAL A 806 11.46 0.12 -14.89
CA VAL A 806 10.37 -0.85 -14.77
C VAL A 806 10.27 -1.28 -13.31
N VAL A 807 9.14 -0.99 -12.67
CA VAL A 807 8.93 -1.24 -11.24
C VAL A 807 7.61 -1.98 -10.99
N ALA A 808 7.62 -2.87 -9.99
CA ALA A 808 6.46 -3.61 -9.53
C ALA A 808 6.47 -3.72 -8.00
N VAL A 809 5.31 -3.96 -7.39
CA VAL A 809 5.15 -4.17 -5.95
C VAL A 809 4.31 -5.42 -5.69
N SER A 810 4.71 -6.24 -4.71
CA SER A 810 3.93 -7.39 -4.24
C SER A 810 2.93 -6.98 -3.17
N ALA A 811 1.96 -7.83 -2.84
CA ALA A 811 0.96 -7.52 -1.82
C ALA A 811 1.57 -7.23 -0.44
N ALA A 812 2.60 -7.98 -0.02
CA ALA A 812 3.35 -7.73 1.23
C ALA A 812 4.42 -6.63 1.10
N GLY A 813 4.47 -5.89 -0.02
CA GLY A 813 5.33 -4.72 -0.19
C GLY A 813 6.74 -5.00 -0.69
N VAL A 814 7.02 -6.17 -1.26
CA VAL A 814 8.29 -6.42 -1.96
C VAL A 814 8.30 -5.59 -3.23
N VAL A 815 9.31 -4.73 -3.41
CA VAL A 815 9.47 -3.93 -4.63
C VAL A 815 10.50 -4.59 -5.54
N GLY A 816 10.07 -4.90 -6.76
CA GLY A 816 10.95 -5.32 -7.85
C GLY A 816 11.24 -4.14 -8.76
N GLU A 817 12.50 -3.92 -9.11
CA GLU A 817 12.93 -2.88 -10.04
C GLU A 817 13.90 -3.47 -11.10
N VAL A 818 13.79 -2.99 -12.34
CA VAL A 818 14.65 -3.41 -13.45
C VAL A 818 15.17 -2.17 -14.16
N HIS A 819 16.50 -2.03 -14.17
CA HIS A 819 17.20 -0.82 -14.63
C HIS A 819 18.22 -1.16 -15.71
N ARG A 820 18.27 -0.38 -16.79
CA ARG A 820 19.27 -0.61 -17.85
C ARG A 820 20.65 -0.20 -17.33
N PHE A 821 21.60 -1.13 -17.38
CA PHE A 821 23.01 -0.86 -17.11
C PHE A 821 23.83 -1.27 -18.34
N THR A 822 24.47 -0.30 -19.01
CA THR A 822 25.33 -0.57 -20.18
C THR A 822 26.77 -0.80 -19.74
N PRO A 823 27.25 -2.06 -19.64
CA PRO A 823 28.69 -2.32 -19.75
C PRO A 823 29.17 -1.92 -21.16
N GLU A 824 30.49 -1.80 -21.33
CA GLU A 824 31.10 -1.28 -22.57
C GLU A 824 30.80 -2.14 -23.82
N HIS A 825 30.31 -3.37 -23.65
CA HIS A 825 29.89 -4.27 -24.73
C HIS A 825 28.63 -5.06 -24.29
N GLY A 826 27.47 -4.77 -24.91
CA GLY A 826 26.21 -5.50 -24.72
C GLY A 826 25.18 -4.80 -23.81
N GLY A 827 23.89 -5.04 -24.07
CA GLY A 827 22.79 -4.62 -23.20
C GLY A 827 22.63 -5.56 -22.00
N SER A 828 22.72 -5.00 -20.80
CA SER A 828 22.39 -5.69 -19.55
C SER A 828 21.37 -4.89 -18.73
N TYR A 829 20.59 -5.61 -17.94
CA TYR A 829 19.64 -5.06 -16.98
C TYR A 829 20.02 -5.46 -15.57
N LEU A 830 20.14 -4.47 -14.69
CA LEU A 830 20.27 -4.66 -13.25
C LEU A 830 18.87 -4.90 -12.68
N VAL A 831 18.61 -6.14 -12.28
CA VAL A 831 17.40 -6.55 -11.57
C VAL A 831 17.67 -6.44 -10.08
N LEU A 832 16.80 -5.74 -9.36
CA LEU A 832 16.89 -5.56 -7.92
C LEU A 832 15.55 -5.90 -7.26
N ALA A 833 15.59 -6.70 -6.19
CA ALA A 833 14.45 -6.91 -5.30
C ALA A 833 14.72 -6.26 -3.94
N LYS A 834 13.69 -5.62 -3.39
CA LYS A 834 13.69 -4.89 -2.12
C LYS A 834 12.59 -5.43 -1.22
N THR A 835 12.97 -6.25 -0.23
CA THR A 835 12.02 -6.76 0.76
C THR A 835 11.96 -5.85 1.99
N PRO A 836 10.76 -5.53 2.50
CA PRO A 836 10.61 -4.79 3.75
C PRO A 836 11.18 -5.60 4.91
N ARG A 837 11.93 -4.95 5.81
CA ARG A 837 12.38 -5.57 7.07
C ARG A 837 11.35 -5.32 8.18
N PRO A 838 11.08 -6.30 9.07
CA PRO A 838 10.12 -6.13 10.16
C PRO A 838 10.45 -5.02 11.19
N ASP A 839 11.72 -4.59 11.29
CA ASP A 839 12.24 -3.79 12.41
C ASP A 839 13.13 -2.59 11.99
N ASP A 840 13.31 -2.31 10.70
CA ASP A 840 14.30 -1.31 10.25
C ASP A 840 13.86 -0.60 8.95
N ARG A 841 14.12 0.72 8.83
CA ARG A 841 13.79 1.56 7.66
C ARG A 841 14.73 1.29 6.45
N LYS A 842 15.18 0.06 6.29
CA LYS A 842 16.17 -0.35 5.27
C LYS A 842 15.74 -1.65 4.62
N ASP A 843 15.36 -1.59 3.35
CA ASP A 843 15.07 -2.79 2.57
C ASP A 843 16.33 -3.65 2.38
N ASN A 844 16.16 -4.97 2.34
CA ASN A 844 17.22 -5.85 1.81
C ASN A 844 17.27 -5.68 0.30
N LYS A 845 18.36 -5.09 -0.22
CA LYS A 845 18.63 -4.98 -1.67
C LYS A 845 19.40 -6.21 -2.16
N MET A 846 18.89 -6.91 -3.17
CA MET A 846 19.57 -8.03 -3.83
C MET A 846 19.63 -7.80 -5.34
N SER A 847 20.81 -7.90 -5.95
CA SER A 847 21.09 -7.48 -7.33
C SER A 847 21.54 -8.63 -8.25
N LEU A 848 21.05 -8.66 -9.49
CA LEU A 848 21.55 -9.54 -10.56
C LEU A 848 21.62 -8.79 -11.90
N SER A 849 22.59 -9.14 -12.75
CA SER A 849 22.65 -8.72 -14.16
C SER A 849 21.94 -9.74 -15.06
N VAL A 850 20.94 -9.30 -15.81
CA VAL A 850 20.18 -10.09 -16.80
C VAL A 850 20.51 -9.59 -18.21
N PRO A 851 20.79 -10.46 -19.19
CA PRO A 851 21.03 -10.06 -20.57
C PRO A 851 19.74 -9.62 -21.28
N GLY A 852 19.87 -8.66 -22.20
CA GLY A 852 18.79 -8.26 -23.12
C GLY A 852 18.94 -6.81 -23.59
N ASP A 853 18.32 -6.49 -24.73
CA ASP A 853 18.43 -5.15 -25.32
C ASP A 853 17.33 -4.19 -24.84
N THR A 854 16.13 -4.70 -24.56
CA THR A 854 14.98 -3.93 -24.05
C THR A 854 14.32 -4.67 -22.88
N ALA A 855 14.21 -4.05 -21.70
CA ALA A 855 13.32 -4.57 -20.65
C ALA A 855 11.88 -4.22 -21.02
N LEU A 856 11.01 -5.22 -21.09
CA LEU A 856 9.61 -5.04 -21.49
C LEU A 856 8.74 -4.76 -20.28
N PHE A 857 8.83 -5.59 -19.24
CA PHE A 857 8.18 -5.37 -17.94
C PHE A 857 8.77 -6.29 -16.85
N CYS A 858 8.36 -6.10 -15.59
CA CYS A 858 8.61 -7.04 -14.48
C CYS A 858 7.35 -7.24 -13.63
N GLU A 859 7.29 -8.36 -12.92
CA GLU A 859 6.21 -8.70 -11.99
C GLU A 859 6.83 -9.34 -10.74
N VAL A 860 6.26 -9.07 -9.55
CA VAL A 860 6.84 -9.52 -8.28
C VAL A 860 5.76 -9.98 -7.31
N THR A 861 6.00 -11.15 -6.72
CA THR A 861 5.27 -11.72 -5.59
C THR A 861 6.17 -11.73 -4.37
N ASP A 862 5.63 -12.10 -3.21
CA ASP A 862 6.39 -12.09 -1.94
C ASP A 862 7.58 -13.07 -1.94
N TYR A 863 7.60 -14.02 -2.88
CA TYR A 863 8.61 -15.08 -2.98
C TYR A 863 9.30 -15.18 -4.34
N SER A 864 8.79 -14.54 -5.39
CA SER A 864 9.32 -14.69 -6.75
C SER A 864 9.21 -13.43 -7.58
N MET A 865 10.15 -13.21 -8.48
CA MET A 865 10.18 -12.09 -9.41
C MET A 865 10.32 -12.62 -10.84
N LEU A 866 9.45 -12.20 -11.74
CA LEU A 866 9.55 -12.47 -13.17
C LEU A 866 10.02 -11.21 -13.87
N VAL A 867 11.05 -11.34 -14.69
CA VAL A 867 11.58 -10.26 -15.54
C VAL A 867 11.47 -10.69 -16.99
N VAL A 868 10.95 -9.80 -17.84
CA VAL A 868 10.88 -10.03 -19.28
C VAL A 868 11.77 -9.04 -20.00
N THR A 869 12.78 -9.58 -20.70
CA THR A 869 13.62 -8.84 -21.64
C THR A 869 13.28 -9.24 -23.07
N GLY A 870 13.54 -8.33 -24.02
CA GLY A 870 13.40 -8.56 -25.45
C GLY A 870 14.68 -8.15 -26.19
N ASP A 871 14.89 -8.81 -27.32
CA ASP A 871 15.95 -8.56 -28.30
C ASP A 871 15.39 -8.73 -29.73
N ASP A 872 16.23 -8.58 -30.74
CA ASP A 872 15.83 -8.73 -32.15
C ASP A 872 15.35 -10.16 -32.52
N THR A 873 15.57 -11.16 -31.66
CA THR A 873 15.20 -12.57 -31.87
C THR A 873 13.89 -12.96 -31.19
N GLY A 874 13.46 -12.23 -30.16
CA GLY A 874 12.19 -12.43 -29.47
C GLY A 874 12.17 -11.90 -28.04
N SER A 875 11.38 -12.55 -27.19
CA SER A 875 11.25 -12.20 -25.76
C SER A 875 11.73 -13.35 -24.88
N THR A 876 12.47 -13.04 -23.82
CA THR A 876 12.96 -13.99 -22.81
C THR A 876 12.38 -13.63 -21.44
N CYS A 877 11.72 -14.59 -20.79
CA CYS A 877 11.10 -14.43 -19.48
C CYS A 877 11.88 -15.23 -18.44
N GLN A 878 12.42 -14.58 -17.42
CA GLN A 878 13.26 -15.19 -16.39
C GLN A 878 12.63 -15.06 -15.01
N LEU A 879 12.41 -16.20 -14.36
CA LEU A 879 11.82 -16.29 -13.02
C LEU A 879 12.92 -16.50 -11.96
N PHE A 880 12.91 -15.66 -10.93
CA PHE A 880 13.87 -15.69 -9.83
C PHE A 880 13.18 -15.85 -8.48
N SER A 881 13.81 -16.55 -7.53
CA SER A 881 13.31 -16.68 -6.15
C SER A 881 13.81 -15.53 -5.28
N VAL A 882 12.92 -14.73 -4.70
CA VAL A 882 13.26 -13.57 -3.84
C VAL A 882 13.94 -14.01 -2.53
N SER A 883 13.66 -15.23 -2.07
CA SER A 883 14.20 -15.78 -0.81
C SER A 883 15.59 -16.41 -0.93
N ASN A 884 16.05 -16.68 -2.15
CA ASN A 884 17.35 -17.28 -2.41
C ASN A 884 18.22 -16.25 -3.11
N THR A 885 19.54 -16.29 -2.88
CA THR A 885 20.45 -15.38 -3.60
C THR A 885 20.22 -15.53 -5.10
N PHE A 886 19.90 -14.44 -5.81
CA PHE A 886 19.61 -14.41 -7.26
C PHE A 886 20.87 -14.79 -8.09
N ALA A 887 21.35 -16.03 -8.00
CA ALA A 887 22.55 -16.51 -8.68
C ALA A 887 22.24 -17.09 -10.07
N SER A 888 21.07 -17.71 -10.23
CA SER A 888 20.53 -18.18 -11.50
C SER A 888 18.99 -18.09 -11.50
N PRO A 889 18.36 -17.91 -12.67
CA PRO A 889 16.90 -18.04 -12.78
C PRO A 889 16.48 -19.48 -12.47
N SER A 890 15.36 -19.64 -11.76
CA SER A 890 14.74 -20.95 -11.53
C SER A 890 14.06 -21.47 -12.79
N VAL A 891 13.50 -20.58 -13.61
CA VAL A 891 12.89 -20.89 -14.92
C VAL A 891 13.30 -19.82 -15.93
N CYS A 892 13.61 -20.23 -17.16
CA CYS A 892 13.86 -19.37 -18.31
C CYS A 892 12.96 -19.81 -19.47
N ILE A 893 12.16 -18.89 -20.00
CA ILE A 893 11.21 -19.15 -21.09
C ILE A 893 11.60 -18.27 -22.27
N ILE A 894 11.90 -18.88 -23.42
CA ILE A 894 12.28 -18.16 -24.64
C ILE A 894 11.10 -18.21 -25.60
N LEU A 895 10.54 -17.06 -25.92
CA LEU A 895 9.43 -16.85 -26.84
C LEU A 895 9.97 -16.20 -28.12
N ALA A 896 10.55 -17.03 -28.99
CA ALA A 896 11.16 -16.55 -30.24
C ALA A 896 10.12 -15.82 -31.11
N GLY A 897 10.52 -14.71 -31.72
CA GLY A 897 9.67 -13.86 -32.56
C GLY A 897 8.56 -13.09 -31.84
N SER A 898 8.42 -13.18 -30.51
CA SER A 898 7.49 -12.33 -29.73
C SER A 898 8.03 -10.92 -29.59
N THR A 899 7.19 -9.93 -29.87
CA THR A 899 7.49 -8.50 -29.61
C THR A 899 6.80 -7.98 -28.34
N ARG A 900 5.77 -8.69 -27.85
CA ARG A 900 5.02 -8.30 -26.66
C ARG A 900 4.55 -9.53 -25.90
N VAL A 901 5.15 -9.73 -24.73
CA VAL A 901 4.68 -10.67 -23.71
C VAL A 901 3.89 -9.91 -22.65
N VAL A 902 2.89 -10.57 -22.07
CA VAL A 902 2.19 -10.16 -20.85
C VAL A 902 2.15 -11.35 -19.90
N SER A 903 2.48 -11.14 -18.63
CA SER A 903 2.30 -12.15 -17.58
C SER A 903 1.27 -11.75 -16.54
N ARG A 904 0.95 -12.74 -15.71
CA ARG A 904 0.23 -12.64 -14.46
C ARG A 904 0.77 -13.68 -13.50
N MET A 905 1.23 -13.27 -12.32
CA MET A 905 1.72 -14.13 -11.26
C MET A 905 0.73 -14.15 -10.09
N THR A 906 0.50 -15.36 -9.56
CA THR A 906 -0.09 -15.59 -8.24
C THR A 906 0.99 -16.15 -7.32
N THR A 907 0.65 -16.50 -6.08
CA THR A 907 1.55 -17.23 -5.18
C THR A 907 1.90 -18.64 -5.68
N GLU A 908 1.06 -19.24 -6.54
CA GLU A 908 1.16 -20.63 -6.97
C GLU A 908 1.44 -20.81 -8.47
N THR A 909 1.13 -19.81 -9.31
CA THR A 909 1.23 -19.94 -10.77
C THR A 909 1.75 -18.68 -11.46
N ALA A 910 2.46 -18.86 -12.58
CA ALA A 910 2.77 -17.80 -13.54
C ALA A 910 2.08 -18.12 -14.87
N THR A 911 1.20 -17.22 -15.30
CA THR A 911 0.58 -17.23 -16.63
C THR A 911 1.36 -16.28 -17.52
N LEU A 912 1.72 -16.69 -18.74
CA LEU A 912 2.37 -15.85 -19.74
C LEU A 912 1.64 -15.99 -21.08
N CYS A 913 1.47 -14.89 -21.80
CA CYS A 913 0.85 -14.87 -23.12
C CYS A 913 1.50 -13.81 -24.02
N ASP A 914 1.34 -13.91 -25.34
CA ASP A 914 2.04 -13.02 -26.28
C ASP A 914 1.26 -12.61 -27.54
N ASP A 915 1.88 -11.71 -28.31
CA ASP A 915 1.43 -11.24 -29.63
C ASP A 915 1.36 -12.33 -30.71
N LYS A 916 1.93 -13.52 -30.46
CA LYS A 916 1.88 -14.69 -31.34
C LYS A 916 0.81 -15.70 -30.95
N GLY A 917 -0.07 -15.37 -29.99
CA GLY A 917 -1.18 -16.23 -29.60
C GLY A 917 -0.77 -17.47 -28.80
N ARG A 918 0.43 -17.45 -28.20
CA ARG A 918 0.91 -18.49 -27.29
C ARG A 918 0.40 -18.19 -25.88
N LEU A 919 -0.02 -19.24 -25.17
CA LEU A 919 -0.40 -19.18 -23.75
C LEU A 919 0.32 -20.28 -22.98
N ILE A 920 1.10 -19.89 -21.97
CA ILE A 920 1.89 -20.75 -21.11
C ILE A 920 1.42 -20.53 -19.67
N VAL A 921 1.19 -21.61 -18.91
CA VAL A 921 0.94 -21.54 -17.46
C VAL A 921 1.89 -22.50 -16.76
N LEU A 922 2.61 -21.99 -15.76
CA LEU A 922 3.56 -22.72 -14.95
C LEU A 922 3.17 -22.71 -13.47
N SER A 923 3.34 -23.85 -12.81
CA SER A 923 3.34 -23.97 -11.35
C SER A 923 4.62 -23.37 -10.77
N LEU A 924 4.48 -22.35 -9.93
CA LEU A 924 5.58 -21.77 -9.14
C LEU A 924 5.96 -22.66 -7.96
N THR A 925 5.10 -23.60 -7.57
CA THR A 925 5.41 -24.56 -6.50
C THR A 925 6.48 -25.53 -6.96
N ASP A 926 6.29 -26.22 -8.09
CA ASP A 926 7.13 -27.37 -8.51
C ASP A 926 7.69 -27.28 -9.94
N GLY A 927 7.42 -26.20 -10.67
CA GLY A 927 7.92 -25.96 -12.03
C GLY A 927 7.13 -26.67 -13.13
N THR A 928 6.03 -27.33 -12.80
CA THR A 928 5.24 -28.06 -13.81
C THR A 928 4.55 -27.11 -14.80
N LEU A 929 4.64 -27.47 -16.08
CA LEU A 929 3.93 -26.79 -17.17
C LEU A 929 2.47 -27.26 -17.19
N LEU A 930 1.57 -26.43 -16.66
CA LEU A 930 0.14 -26.69 -16.58
C LEU A 930 -0.54 -26.49 -17.94
N ARG A 931 -0.18 -25.42 -18.66
CA ARG A 931 -0.74 -25.13 -20.00
C ARG A 931 0.37 -24.73 -20.97
N ASN A 932 0.22 -25.17 -22.21
CA ASN A 932 0.98 -24.71 -23.37
C ASN A 932 0.05 -24.77 -24.58
N LEU A 933 -0.62 -23.65 -24.89
CA LEU A 933 -1.72 -23.58 -25.85
C LEU A 933 -1.38 -22.59 -26.99
N ARG A 934 -1.93 -22.85 -28.18
CA ARG A 934 -1.94 -21.92 -29.31
C ARG A 934 -3.39 -21.56 -29.60
N LEU A 935 -3.73 -20.29 -29.52
CA LEU A 935 -5.11 -19.85 -29.70
C LEU A 935 -5.47 -19.76 -31.18
N SER A 936 -6.64 -20.28 -31.56
CA SER A 936 -7.15 -20.33 -32.94
C SER A 936 -8.40 -19.47 -33.16
#